data_AF-A0A9K3KYJ3-F1
#
_entry.id   AF-A0A9K3KYJ3-F1
#
_cell.length_a   1.000
_cell.length_b   1.000
_cell.length_c   1.000
_cell.angle_alpha   90.00
_cell.angle_beta   90.00
_cell.angle_gamma   90.00
#
_symmetry.space_group_name_H-M   'P 1'
#
loop_
_entity.id
_entity.type
_entity.pdbx_description
1 polymer ?
#
loop_
_entity_poly.entity_id
_entity_poly.type
_entity_poly.pdbx_seq_one_letter_code
_entity_poly.pdbx_strand_id
1 'polypeptide(L)'
;MTTAVIIISLLASVMSVTAQTGMCRMCESGSPANTELIIPFLAIGTNTNPTCLQVADYGFDQIPESDEVCNVIKSHKDFCGCPEGSSAPLNNCSLCPDGSQPTNLSSETPFEDTCSELDTYLRYLPADLCATERAASMRRADVFCGCPGATADCYMCSDGTNDLANPDRLVPFFAFLGNSFSATCRELADFYTLYDIDDPDFTTCEFVQMESRYCGCQAETETSPVNSCNLCPNGAASVQSSKFIHELGMTCSQLETYLSFVPADQCSMPWVVDLQRFDYFCGCTAATAECPICPDGSTDVANPDLIIPYFIVADNENPTCQQLATLSVITRPGELAAGNCTMLTSQAAFCGCPNTAKPSTGCDFCPGGTAPPNPDLVTPFGDTCEELSDYLSYLSPDQCNSNRVGFIQRQDFLCGCAAATTACALCSADGSNDISFRERHVPLLSLPLNANPTCQEVVEFMAVNDGALSTGGCNALQSYQGYCGCPAVLARNECSFCPNGGTPATPDMIVSDIFTCQDLQDFVSFLTADTCQADNPDFVQIQAFAYVCGCPNVQPACTLCPNGAPPLQADKLLADGETRCNEFASLVETLTPDQCSRQASTLEAARSQCGCRSGGSSSSGLCGVEQNLHLCTTELLDTVSEQCECYAFCDSTFVKCEDQGGGLLTTSECPGTPITGCNRASASMSGGGTSTGSGSSSSSSSSSGGGGGGNDNTLTIALAVAIPAGIALLVTIYYFFTRKSQSSNDKLAANLEAEQESDALPYGEGSLSMSDVPIPPPSSPAPPASSFSSIESPISMDPDNKVV
;
A
#
# COMPACT_ATOMS: atom_id res chain seq x y z
N MET A 1 -49.15 29.20 -21.55
CA MET A 1 -48.49 27.94 -21.90
C MET A 1 -47.48 27.63 -20.80
N THR A 2 -47.94 27.15 -19.65
CA THR A 2 -47.11 27.06 -18.43
C THR A 2 -47.26 25.71 -17.70
N THR A 3 -48.23 24.89 -18.12
CA THR A 3 -48.47 23.54 -17.57
C THR A 3 -47.83 22.42 -18.40
N ALA A 4 -47.34 22.72 -19.61
CA ALA A 4 -46.76 21.72 -20.52
C ALA A 4 -45.24 21.52 -20.36
N VAL A 5 -44.52 22.51 -19.83
CA VAL A 5 -43.05 22.46 -19.69
C VAL A 5 -42.63 21.57 -18.52
N ILE A 6 -43.40 21.57 -17.42
CA ILE A 6 -43.09 20.78 -16.21
C ILE A 6 -43.22 19.27 -16.46
N ILE A 7 -44.07 18.84 -17.39
CA ILE A 7 -44.25 17.42 -17.73
C ILE A 7 -43.10 16.90 -18.62
N ILE A 8 -42.48 17.76 -19.44
CA ILE A 8 -41.38 17.35 -20.33
C ILE A 8 -40.04 17.31 -19.58
N SER A 9 -39.79 18.24 -18.65
CA SER A 9 -38.58 18.19 -17.80
C SER A 9 -38.55 16.98 -16.85
N LEU A 10 -39.69 16.40 -16.49
CA LEU A 10 -39.76 15.14 -15.71
C LEU A 10 -39.64 13.86 -16.56
N LEU A 11 -39.67 13.98 -17.89
CA LEU A 11 -39.45 12.85 -18.83
C LEU A 11 -38.04 12.86 -19.43
N ALA A 12 -37.34 14.00 -19.41
CA ALA A 12 -35.98 14.12 -19.92
C ALA A 12 -34.90 13.60 -18.94
N SER A 13 -35.21 13.48 -17.65
CA SER A 13 -34.28 13.03 -16.60
C SER A 13 -34.15 11.51 -16.46
N VAL A 14 -34.56 10.73 -17.47
CA VAL A 14 -34.67 9.25 -17.37
C VAL A 14 -33.91 8.50 -18.49
N MET A 15 -33.23 9.20 -19.42
CA MET A 15 -32.62 8.54 -20.61
C MET A 15 -31.20 9.00 -20.98
N SER A 16 -30.41 9.51 -20.03
CA SER A 16 -28.97 9.78 -20.22
C SER A 16 -28.13 8.84 -19.37
N VAL A 17 -28.10 7.56 -19.75
CA VAL A 17 -27.15 6.55 -19.26
C VAL A 17 -26.36 6.05 -20.47
N THR A 18 -25.25 6.72 -20.78
CA THR A 18 -24.28 6.25 -21.78
C THR A 18 -23.17 5.48 -21.07
N ALA A 19 -22.90 4.26 -21.53
CA ALA A 19 -22.08 3.30 -20.79
C ALA A 19 -20.57 3.56 -20.93
N GLN A 20 -19.87 3.47 -19.81
CA GLN A 20 -18.46 3.08 -19.81
C GLN A 20 -18.35 1.65 -20.31
N THR A 21 -17.77 1.51 -21.50
CA THR A 21 -17.37 0.22 -22.06
C THR A 21 -15.84 0.15 -21.95
N GLY A 22 -15.33 -0.62 -20.99
CA GLY A 22 -13.89 -0.88 -20.84
C GLY A 22 -13.27 -0.69 -19.45
N MET A 23 -14.00 -0.14 -18.46
CA MET A 23 -13.58 -0.17 -17.05
C MET A 23 -14.27 -1.32 -16.31
N CYS A 24 -13.66 -1.80 -15.22
CA CYS A 24 -14.13 -2.99 -14.53
C CYS A 24 -15.35 -2.72 -13.66
N ARG A 25 -16.52 -2.84 -14.27
CA ARG A 25 -17.78 -2.80 -13.55
C ARG A 25 -18.01 -4.14 -12.84
N MET A 26 -18.09 -4.10 -11.51
CA MET A 26 -18.54 -5.23 -10.69
C MET A 26 -19.96 -5.65 -11.10
N CYS A 27 -20.89 -4.68 -11.17
CA CYS A 27 -22.24 -4.90 -11.68
C CYS A 27 -22.34 -4.47 -13.16
N GLU A 28 -22.82 -5.36 -14.03
CA GLU A 28 -23.10 -5.03 -15.44
C GLU A 28 -24.23 -3.99 -15.56
N SER A 29 -25.14 -3.97 -14.59
CA SER A 29 -26.24 -3.00 -14.51
C SER A 29 -26.49 -2.52 -13.07
N GLY A 30 -26.55 -1.20 -12.87
CA GLY A 30 -26.85 -0.61 -11.57
C GLY A 30 -25.71 -0.65 -10.55
N SER A 31 -26.03 -0.38 -9.29
CA SER A 31 -25.13 -0.41 -8.13
C SER A 31 -25.26 -1.74 -7.38
N PRO A 32 -24.23 -2.21 -6.65
CA PRO A 32 -24.39 -3.33 -5.73
C PRO A 32 -25.46 -2.99 -4.69
N ALA A 33 -26.40 -3.90 -4.44
CA ALA A 33 -27.47 -3.68 -3.47
C ALA A 33 -26.96 -3.69 -2.01
N ASN A 34 -25.85 -4.37 -1.76
CA ASN A 34 -25.26 -4.57 -0.44
C ASN A 34 -24.02 -3.68 -0.24
N THR A 35 -24.14 -2.38 -0.45
CA THR A 35 -23.01 -1.41 -0.49
C THR A 35 -22.08 -1.43 0.72
N GLU A 36 -22.62 -1.75 1.90
CA GLU A 36 -21.90 -1.73 3.18
C GLU A 36 -21.27 -3.08 3.57
N LEU A 37 -21.57 -4.18 2.87
CA LEU A 37 -20.93 -5.47 3.15
C LEU A 37 -19.44 -5.39 2.83
N ILE A 38 -18.61 -5.83 3.78
CA ILE A 38 -17.17 -6.00 3.60
C ILE A 38 -16.91 -7.18 2.65
N ILE A 39 -15.91 -7.04 1.78
CA ILE A 39 -15.35 -8.14 0.99
C ILE A 39 -14.06 -8.59 1.69
N PRO A 40 -14.12 -9.52 2.65
CA PRO A 40 -12.99 -9.82 3.52
C PRO A 40 -11.75 -10.25 2.71
N PHE A 41 -10.59 -9.67 3.08
CA PHE A 41 -9.27 -9.90 2.49
C PHE A 41 -9.11 -9.49 1.00
N LEU A 42 -10.03 -8.75 0.37
CA LEU A 42 -9.80 -8.21 -0.98
C LEU A 42 -9.02 -6.89 -0.89
N ALA A 43 -7.69 -6.95 -0.85
CA ALA A 43 -6.89 -5.72 -0.76
C ALA A 43 -7.06 -4.83 -2.01
N ILE A 44 -7.49 -3.58 -1.82
CA ILE A 44 -7.49 -2.51 -2.83
C ILE A 44 -6.68 -1.32 -2.30
N GLY A 45 -5.55 -1.03 -2.96
CA GLY A 45 -4.58 -0.05 -2.44
C GLY A 45 -4.09 -0.44 -1.03
N THR A 46 -4.35 0.44 -0.05
CA THR A 46 -4.03 0.22 1.37
C THR A 46 -5.19 -0.39 2.18
N ASN A 47 -6.40 -0.51 1.63
CA ASN A 47 -7.54 -1.08 2.33
C ASN A 47 -7.60 -2.61 2.12
N THR A 48 -7.40 -3.38 3.19
CA THR A 48 -7.39 -4.85 3.18
C THR A 48 -8.79 -5.48 3.25
N ASN A 49 -9.79 -4.74 3.77
CA ASN A 49 -11.17 -5.16 4.00
C ASN A 49 -12.17 -4.12 3.44
N PRO A 50 -12.19 -3.89 2.11
CA PRO A 50 -13.05 -2.89 1.51
C PRO A 50 -14.50 -3.33 1.42
N THR A 51 -15.43 -2.37 1.43
CA THR A 51 -16.85 -2.65 1.19
C THR A 51 -17.15 -2.91 -0.28
N CYS A 52 -18.28 -3.57 -0.56
CA CYS A 52 -18.81 -3.79 -1.90
C CYS A 52 -18.91 -2.50 -2.72
N LEU A 53 -19.21 -1.34 -2.09
CA LEU A 53 -19.17 -0.04 -2.76
C LEU A 53 -17.73 0.35 -3.11
N GLN A 54 -16.80 0.32 -2.16
CA GLN A 54 -15.40 0.69 -2.39
C GLN A 54 -14.73 -0.17 -3.47
N VAL A 55 -15.07 -1.47 -3.55
CA VAL A 55 -14.55 -2.37 -4.59
C VAL A 55 -15.22 -2.11 -5.95
N ALA A 56 -16.51 -1.76 -5.97
CA ALA A 56 -17.19 -1.37 -7.21
C ALA A 56 -16.62 -0.06 -7.77
N ASP A 57 -16.43 0.94 -6.91
CA ASP A 57 -15.82 2.24 -7.26
C ASP A 57 -14.36 2.05 -7.71
N TYR A 58 -13.55 1.30 -6.96
CA TYR A 58 -12.16 1.00 -7.37
C TYR A 58 -12.06 0.25 -8.71
N GLY A 59 -12.94 -0.72 -8.97
CA GLY A 59 -13.01 -1.39 -10.26
C GLY A 59 -13.38 -0.45 -11.41
N PHE A 60 -14.31 0.46 -11.15
CA PHE A 60 -14.83 1.44 -12.09
C PHE A 60 -13.82 2.56 -12.40
N ASP A 61 -13.07 3.02 -11.40
CA ASP A 61 -12.10 4.13 -11.49
C ASP A 61 -10.72 3.67 -11.97
N GLN A 62 -10.23 2.52 -11.51
CA GLN A 62 -8.80 2.15 -11.60
C GLN A 62 -8.50 0.93 -12.46
N ILE A 63 -9.45 0.00 -12.64
CA ILE A 63 -9.16 -1.32 -13.22
C ILE A 63 -9.74 -1.45 -14.64
N PRO A 64 -8.91 -1.68 -15.68
CA PRO A 64 -9.40 -1.99 -17.02
C PRO A 64 -10.19 -3.31 -17.06
N GLU A 65 -11.20 -3.40 -17.91
CA GLU A 65 -12.05 -4.59 -18.05
C GLU A 65 -11.29 -5.84 -18.55
N SER A 66 -10.13 -5.65 -19.18
CA SER A 66 -9.23 -6.72 -19.62
C SER A 66 -8.25 -7.21 -18.54
N ASP A 67 -8.21 -6.57 -17.38
CA ASP A 67 -7.28 -6.93 -16.29
C ASP A 67 -7.72 -8.22 -15.59
N GLU A 68 -6.78 -9.04 -15.12
CA GLU A 68 -7.10 -10.24 -14.33
C GLU A 68 -7.75 -9.88 -12.99
N VAL A 69 -7.38 -8.73 -12.41
CA VAL A 69 -8.05 -8.16 -11.22
C VAL A 69 -9.53 -7.90 -11.50
N CYS A 70 -9.90 -7.57 -12.75
CA CYS A 70 -11.30 -7.35 -13.09
C CYS A 70 -12.14 -8.63 -12.96
N ASN A 71 -11.58 -9.79 -13.29
CA ASN A 71 -12.27 -11.07 -13.10
C ASN A 71 -12.49 -11.35 -11.61
N VAL A 72 -11.55 -10.96 -10.74
CA VAL A 72 -11.70 -11.06 -9.27
C VAL A 72 -12.80 -10.13 -8.77
N ILE A 73 -12.85 -8.87 -9.22
CA ILE A 73 -13.91 -7.91 -8.85
C ILE A 73 -15.28 -8.42 -9.32
N LYS A 74 -15.41 -8.84 -10.58
CA LYS A 74 -16.65 -9.39 -11.15
C LYS A 74 -17.08 -10.70 -10.51
N SER A 75 -16.17 -11.51 -9.97
CA SER A 75 -16.53 -12.74 -9.24
C SER A 75 -17.32 -12.49 -7.95
N HIS A 76 -17.27 -11.28 -7.39
CA HIS A 76 -18.00 -10.88 -6.19
C HIS A 76 -19.38 -10.26 -6.47
N LYS A 77 -19.80 -10.15 -7.74
CA LYS A 77 -21.04 -9.45 -8.12
C LYS A 77 -22.30 -10.05 -7.49
N ASP A 78 -22.33 -11.38 -7.32
CA ASP A 78 -23.46 -12.07 -6.69
C ASP A 78 -23.54 -11.76 -5.18
N PHE A 79 -22.39 -11.76 -4.47
CA PHE A 79 -22.29 -11.43 -3.05
C PHE A 79 -22.73 -9.98 -2.75
N CYS A 80 -22.24 -9.04 -3.56
CA CYS A 80 -22.58 -7.63 -3.43
C CYS A 80 -24.01 -7.29 -3.89
N GLY A 81 -24.77 -8.29 -4.36
CA GLY A 81 -26.17 -8.13 -4.73
C GLY A 81 -26.36 -7.31 -6.00
N CYS A 82 -25.48 -7.49 -7.01
CA CYS A 82 -25.67 -6.87 -8.31
C CYS A 82 -26.97 -7.38 -9.00
N PRO A 83 -27.73 -6.53 -9.69
CA PRO A 83 -29.01 -6.89 -10.32
C PRO A 83 -29.00 -8.06 -11.32
N GLU A 84 -27.92 -8.22 -12.10
CA GLU A 84 -27.71 -9.38 -12.99
C GLU A 84 -27.07 -10.58 -12.30
N GLY A 85 -26.73 -10.45 -11.02
CA GLY A 85 -26.18 -11.52 -10.20
C GLY A 85 -27.22 -12.59 -9.89
N SER A 86 -26.73 -13.79 -9.59
CA SER A 86 -27.58 -14.87 -9.10
C SER A 86 -28.08 -14.55 -7.70
N SER A 87 -29.32 -14.07 -7.58
CA SER A 87 -30.02 -13.95 -6.29
C SER A 87 -30.17 -15.27 -5.51
N ALA A 88 -29.84 -16.41 -6.13
CA ALA A 88 -29.63 -17.67 -5.45
C ALA A 88 -28.13 -17.84 -5.13
N PRO A 89 -27.76 -18.10 -3.86
CA PRO A 89 -26.37 -18.40 -3.53
C PRO A 89 -25.84 -19.56 -4.36
N LEU A 90 -24.58 -19.46 -4.77
CA LEU A 90 -23.91 -20.51 -5.55
C LEU A 90 -23.81 -21.82 -4.74
N ASN A 91 -23.76 -21.72 -3.40
CA ASN A 91 -23.70 -22.85 -2.44
C ASN A 91 -22.59 -23.87 -2.75
N ASN A 92 -21.54 -23.47 -3.47
CA ASN A 92 -20.34 -24.30 -3.68
C ASN A 92 -19.46 -24.34 -2.44
N CYS A 93 -19.48 -23.24 -1.67
CA CYS A 93 -18.97 -23.13 -0.32
C CYS A 93 -20.13 -22.84 0.64
N SER A 94 -19.91 -23.16 1.90
CA SER A 94 -20.69 -22.71 3.06
C SER A 94 -19.72 -22.69 4.24
N LEU A 95 -20.06 -21.94 5.28
CA LEU A 95 -19.27 -21.95 6.51
C LEU A 95 -19.33 -23.35 7.14
N CYS A 96 -20.54 -23.89 7.33
CA CYS A 96 -20.72 -25.23 7.85
C CYS A 96 -20.44 -26.30 6.77
N PRO A 97 -19.61 -27.33 7.02
CA PRO A 97 -19.21 -28.34 6.02
C PRO A 97 -20.36 -29.18 5.43
N ASP A 98 -21.48 -29.31 6.14
CA ASP A 98 -22.68 -30.05 5.70
C ASP A 98 -23.72 -29.17 4.99
N GLY A 99 -23.44 -27.87 4.82
CA GLY A 99 -24.36 -26.89 4.23
C GLY A 99 -25.45 -26.37 5.18
N SER A 100 -25.43 -26.78 6.46
CA SER A 100 -26.31 -26.23 7.49
C SER A 100 -26.05 -24.73 7.74
N GLN A 101 -26.86 -24.11 8.59
CA GLN A 101 -26.66 -22.71 9.00
C GLN A 101 -25.90 -22.67 10.33
N PRO A 102 -24.92 -21.77 10.50
CA PRO A 102 -24.26 -21.54 11.79
C PRO A 102 -25.28 -21.10 12.84
N THR A 103 -25.14 -21.56 14.08
CA THR A 103 -26.08 -21.20 15.16
C THR A 103 -25.79 -19.82 15.74
N ASN A 104 -24.54 -19.34 15.64
CA ASN A 104 -24.05 -18.13 16.29
C ASN A 104 -23.98 -16.95 15.29
N LEU A 105 -25.03 -16.73 14.51
CA LEU A 105 -25.07 -15.79 13.37
C LEU A 105 -24.55 -14.38 13.67
N SER A 106 -24.72 -13.87 14.89
CA SER A 106 -24.31 -12.52 15.30
C SER A 106 -22.98 -12.45 16.05
N SER A 107 -22.21 -13.54 16.13
CA SER A 107 -20.86 -13.47 16.68
C SER A 107 -19.93 -12.84 15.65
N GLU A 108 -19.24 -11.77 16.03
CA GLU A 108 -18.11 -11.20 15.28
C GLU A 108 -16.96 -12.21 15.27
N THR A 109 -16.48 -12.56 14.08
CA THR A 109 -15.34 -13.44 13.89
C THR A 109 -14.03 -12.65 14.02
N PRO A 110 -12.88 -13.31 14.22
CA PRO A 110 -11.55 -12.67 14.13
C PRO A 110 -11.20 -12.02 12.77
N PHE A 111 -12.13 -12.02 11.80
CA PHE A 111 -12.03 -11.29 10.53
C PHE A 111 -12.83 -9.97 10.54
N GLU A 112 -13.37 -9.56 11.69
CA GLU A 112 -14.25 -8.40 11.91
C GLU A 112 -15.65 -8.51 11.28
N ASP A 113 -15.92 -9.55 10.47
CA ASP A 113 -17.25 -9.91 9.96
C ASP A 113 -18.06 -10.75 10.97
N THR A 114 -19.39 -10.65 10.97
CA THR A 114 -20.22 -11.62 11.70
C THR A 114 -20.27 -12.99 11.01
N CYS A 115 -20.51 -14.04 11.79
CA CYS A 115 -20.76 -15.40 11.27
C CYS A 115 -21.83 -15.47 10.16
N SER A 116 -22.85 -14.60 10.20
CA SER A 116 -23.87 -14.50 9.16
C SER A 116 -23.33 -13.89 7.87
N GLU A 117 -22.48 -12.86 7.96
CA GLU A 117 -21.84 -12.22 6.80
C GLU A 117 -20.83 -13.17 6.17
N LEU A 118 -20.02 -13.85 6.98
CA LEU A 118 -19.03 -14.83 6.53
C LEU A 118 -19.66 -16.05 5.84
N ASP A 119 -20.73 -16.64 6.41
CA ASP A 119 -21.46 -17.73 5.74
C ASP A 119 -22.16 -17.25 4.46
N THR A 120 -22.65 -16.00 4.44
CA THR A 120 -23.20 -15.39 3.23
C THR A 120 -22.12 -15.25 2.16
N TYR A 121 -20.96 -14.69 2.50
CA TYR A 121 -19.80 -14.55 1.61
C TYR A 121 -19.39 -15.88 1.01
N LEU A 122 -19.15 -16.90 1.84
CA LEU A 122 -18.78 -18.25 1.41
C LEU A 122 -19.82 -18.87 0.48
N ARG A 123 -21.13 -18.67 0.73
CA ARG A 123 -22.21 -19.17 -0.14
C ARG A 123 -22.26 -18.52 -1.52
N TYR A 124 -21.69 -17.33 -1.69
CA TYR A 124 -21.58 -16.65 -2.98
C TYR A 124 -20.21 -16.81 -3.66
N LEU A 125 -19.25 -17.53 -3.05
CA LEU A 125 -17.98 -17.82 -3.70
C LEU A 125 -18.12 -18.83 -4.87
N PRO A 126 -17.47 -18.56 -6.02
CA PRO A 126 -17.18 -19.55 -7.05
C PRO A 126 -16.48 -20.81 -6.51
N ALA A 127 -16.70 -21.95 -7.17
CA ALA A 127 -16.21 -23.25 -6.72
C ALA A 127 -14.67 -23.37 -6.71
N ASP A 128 -14.00 -22.67 -7.62
CA ASP A 128 -12.55 -22.55 -7.70
C ASP A 128 -11.98 -21.69 -6.56
N LEU A 129 -12.62 -20.56 -6.22
CA LEU A 129 -12.24 -19.75 -5.07
C LEU A 129 -12.51 -20.48 -3.74
N CYS A 130 -13.57 -21.30 -3.65
CA CYS A 130 -13.84 -22.18 -2.51
C CYS A 130 -12.76 -23.25 -2.26
N ALA A 131 -11.92 -23.56 -3.26
CA ALA A 131 -10.79 -24.49 -3.12
C ALA A 131 -9.49 -23.80 -2.65
N THR A 132 -9.49 -22.47 -2.48
CA THR A 132 -8.31 -21.73 -2.01
C THR A 132 -8.07 -21.93 -0.51
N GLU A 133 -6.81 -21.81 -0.10
CA GLU A 133 -6.38 -21.78 1.30
C GLU A 133 -7.08 -20.65 2.09
N ARG A 134 -7.33 -19.51 1.44
CA ARG A 134 -8.11 -18.38 1.98
C ARG A 134 -9.55 -18.78 2.33
N ALA A 135 -10.25 -19.46 1.43
CA ALA A 135 -11.60 -19.97 1.71
C ALA A 135 -11.60 -21.17 2.69
N ALA A 136 -10.49 -21.92 2.79
CA ALA A 136 -10.29 -22.88 3.87
C ALA A 136 -10.16 -22.17 5.23
N SER A 137 -9.35 -21.12 5.33
CA SER A 137 -9.17 -20.34 6.57
C SER A 137 -10.48 -19.71 7.06
N MET A 138 -11.26 -19.11 6.17
CA MET A 138 -12.60 -18.62 6.52
C MET A 138 -13.55 -19.72 6.99
N ARG A 139 -13.48 -20.92 6.40
CA ARG A 139 -14.30 -22.07 6.86
C ARG A 139 -13.90 -22.60 8.23
N ARG A 140 -12.66 -22.40 8.71
CA ARG A 140 -12.27 -22.78 10.08
C ARG A 140 -12.99 -21.97 11.18
N ALA A 141 -13.69 -20.89 10.81
CA ALA A 141 -14.64 -20.22 11.70
C ALA A 141 -15.95 -21.02 11.91
N ASP A 142 -16.14 -22.17 11.27
CA ASP A 142 -17.33 -23.02 11.41
C ASP A 142 -17.59 -23.43 12.87
N VAL A 143 -16.54 -23.81 13.60
CA VAL A 143 -16.59 -24.14 15.03
C VAL A 143 -17.03 -22.94 15.87
N PHE A 144 -16.39 -21.79 15.67
CA PHE A 144 -16.70 -20.54 16.36
C PHE A 144 -18.16 -20.10 16.11
N CYS A 145 -18.61 -20.25 14.87
CA CYS A 145 -19.96 -19.95 14.43
C CYS A 145 -21.01 -21.02 14.79
N GLY A 146 -20.61 -22.11 15.45
CA GLY A 146 -21.51 -23.13 15.98
C GLY A 146 -22.07 -24.08 14.92
N CYS A 147 -21.29 -24.38 13.88
CA CYS A 147 -21.70 -25.31 12.84
C CYS A 147 -21.85 -26.77 13.37
N PRO A 148 -23.00 -27.42 13.15
CA PRO A 148 -23.24 -28.80 13.56
C PRO A 148 -22.17 -29.79 13.10
N GLY A 149 -21.44 -30.38 14.06
CA GLY A 149 -20.44 -31.41 13.79
C GLY A 149 -19.09 -30.89 13.31
N ALA A 150 -18.91 -29.56 13.22
CA ALA A 150 -17.59 -28.95 13.11
C ALA A 150 -16.79 -29.23 14.40
N THR A 151 -15.50 -29.52 14.26
CA THR A 151 -14.56 -29.70 15.36
C THR A 151 -13.26 -29.00 15.01
N ALA A 152 -12.77 -28.14 15.88
CA ALA A 152 -11.46 -27.51 15.68
C ALA A 152 -10.38 -28.54 16.00
N ASP A 153 -9.29 -28.48 15.25
CA ASP A 153 -8.09 -29.26 15.54
C ASP A 153 -7.43 -28.78 16.85
N CYS A 154 -7.64 -27.52 17.19
CA CYS A 154 -7.21 -26.88 18.43
C CYS A 154 -8.39 -26.30 19.21
N TYR A 155 -8.59 -26.79 20.43
CA TYR A 155 -9.42 -26.13 21.45
C TYR A 155 -8.54 -25.74 22.62
N MET A 156 -8.86 -24.61 23.26
CA MET A 156 -8.17 -24.24 24.50
C MET A 156 -8.47 -25.23 25.62
N CYS A 157 -9.72 -25.70 25.75
CA CYS A 157 -10.08 -26.67 26.78
C CYS A 157 -9.98 -28.12 26.30
N SER A 158 -9.48 -28.99 27.17
CA SER A 158 -9.28 -30.43 26.92
C SER A 158 -10.57 -31.25 26.77
N ASP A 159 -11.74 -30.63 26.98
CA ASP A 159 -13.06 -31.18 26.67
C ASP A 159 -13.56 -30.87 25.24
N GLY A 160 -12.76 -30.16 24.43
CA GLY A 160 -13.13 -29.77 23.07
C GLY A 160 -14.02 -28.52 23.03
N THR A 161 -13.80 -27.58 23.96
CA THR A 161 -14.56 -26.33 24.05
C THR A 161 -13.66 -25.11 24.28
N ASN A 162 -14.25 -23.91 24.16
CA ASN A 162 -13.68 -22.65 24.64
C ASN A 162 -14.57 -22.04 25.76
N ASP A 163 -15.11 -22.89 26.65
CA ASP A 163 -15.92 -22.49 27.80
C ASP A 163 -15.04 -22.06 28.98
N LEU A 164 -14.41 -20.90 28.82
CA LEU A 164 -13.47 -20.32 29.79
C LEU A 164 -14.22 -19.69 30.97
N ALA A 165 -13.81 -19.99 32.20
CA ALA A 165 -14.35 -19.33 33.40
C ALA A 165 -13.86 -17.88 33.57
N ASN A 166 -12.79 -17.48 32.86
CA ASN A 166 -12.19 -16.15 32.94
C ASN A 166 -11.82 -15.62 31.53
N PRO A 167 -12.80 -15.40 30.63
CA PRO A 167 -12.56 -15.02 29.24
C PRO A 167 -11.79 -13.70 29.11
N ASP A 168 -12.02 -12.75 30.02
CA ASP A 168 -11.45 -11.39 29.97
C ASP A 168 -10.05 -11.29 30.64
N ARG A 169 -9.44 -12.41 31.08
CA ARG A 169 -8.08 -12.38 31.61
C ARG A 169 -7.08 -12.17 30.50
N LEU A 170 -6.15 -11.24 30.70
CA LEU A 170 -5.04 -11.01 29.78
C LEU A 170 -3.97 -12.10 29.93
N VAL A 171 -3.62 -12.73 28.82
CA VAL A 171 -2.45 -13.60 28.63
C VAL A 171 -1.30 -12.72 28.12
N PRO A 172 -0.13 -12.70 28.79
CA PRO A 172 1.02 -11.94 28.33
C PRO A 172 1.67 -12.65 27.14
N PHE A 173 1.24 -12.30 25.93
CA PHE A 173 1.76 -12.91 24.71
C PHE A 173 3.01 -12.15 24.22
N PHE A 174 4.18 -12.77 24.38
CA PHE A 174 5.41 -12.28 23.78
C PHE A 174 5.43 -12.70 22.30
N ALA A 175 4.88 -11.83 21.43
CA ALA A 175 4.79 -12.13 20.01
C ALA A 175 6.18 -12.30 19.39
N PHE A 176 6.39 -13.42 18.70
CA PHE A 176 7.57 -13.69 17.87
C PHE A 176 7.61 -12.83 16.57
N LEU A 177 6.66 -11.87 16.44
CA LEU A 177 6.31 -11.14 15.22
C LEU A 177 6.23 -9.62 15.44
N GLY A 178 6.97 -9.08 16.41
CA GLY A 178 7.25 -7.64 16.46
C GLY A 178 6.06 -6.76 16.85
N ASN A 179 5.22 -7.20 17.79
CA ASN A 179 4.24 -6.36 18.49
C ASN A 179 3.80 -7.06 19.77
N SER A 180 4.19 -6.54 20.94
CA SER A 180 3.77 -7.08 22.24
C SER A 180 2.32 -6.68 22.58
N PHE A 181 1.35 -7.49 22.17
CA PHE A 181 -0.04 -7.36 22.60
C PHE A 181 -0.38 -8.41 23.66
N SER A 182 -0.90 -7.98 24.80
CA SER A 182 -1.61 -8.88 25.71
C SER A 182 -2.99 -9.19 25.12
N ALA A 183 -3.24 -10.43 24.72
CA ALA A 183 -4.57 -10.89 24.30
C ALA A 183 -5.39 -11.32 25.51
N THR A 184 -6.71 -11.15 25.47
CA THR A 184 -7.61 -11.81 26.41
C THR A 184 -7.63 -13.32 26.15
N CYS A 185 -7.95 -14.10 27.19
CA CYS A 185 -8.18 -15.52 27.11
C CYS A 185 -9.22 -15.91 26.04
N ARG A 186 -10.25 -15.07 25.84
CA ARG A 186 -11.24 -15.22 24.76
C ARG A 186 -10.60 -15.05 23.38
N GLU A 187 -9.96 -13.90 23.11
CA GLU A 187 -9.29 -13.62 21.84
C GLU A 187 -8.26 -14.71 21.50
N LEU A 188 -7.49 -15.16 22.49
CA LEU A 188 -6.50 -16.22 22.32
C LEU A 188 -7.15 -17.57 21.96
N ALA A 189 -8.22 -17.97 22.67
CA ALA A 189 -8.93 -19.21 22.36
C ALA A 189 -9.56 -19.16 20.97
N ASP A 190 -10.18 -18.04 20.61
CA ASP A 190 -10.85 -17.87 19.33
C ASP A 190 -9.83 -17.82 18.17
N PHE A 191 -8.69 -17.12 18.34
CA PHE A 191 -7.58 -17.11 17.37
C PHE A 191 -7.06 -18.52 17.06
N TYR A 192 -6.76 -19.32 18.09
CA TYR A 192 -6.21 -20.66 17.88
C TYR A 192 -7.23 -21.69 17.40
N THR A 193 -8.53 -21.42 17.57
CA THR A 193 -9.61 -22.26 16.99
C THR A 193 -9.63 -22.15 15.46
N LEU A 194 -9.14 -21.03 14.90
CA LEU A 194 -9.05 -20.80 13.45
C LEU A 194 -7.75 -21.31 12.80
N TYR A 195 -6.72 -21.61 13.59
CA TYR A 195 -5.38 -21.90 13.08
C TYR A 195 -5.23 -23.37 12.72
N ASP A 196 -4.54 -23.63 11.60
CA ASP A 196 -4.26 -24.99 11.14
C ASP A 196 -3.10 -25.59 11.93
N ILE A 197 -3.22 -26.86 12.34
CA ILE A 197 -2.17 -27.59 13.05
C ILE A 197 -1.28 -28.42 12.12
N ASP A 198 -1.64 -28.53 10.84
CA ASP A 198 -0.83 -29.22 9.83
C ASP A 198 0.39 -28.36 9.39
N ASP A 199 0.54 -27.13 9.90
CA ASP A 199 1.80 -26.38 9.81
C ASP A 199 2.87 -27.02 10.72
N PRO A 200 3.91 -27.68 10.16
CA PRO A 200 4.87 -28.45 10.94
C PRO A 200 5.81 -27.59 11.78
N ASP A 201 5.85 -26.27 11.57
CA ASP A 201 6.72 -25.36 12.31
C ASP A 201 6.10 -24.92 13.67
N PHE A 202 4.85 -25.32 13.96
CA PHE A 202 4.08 -24.84 15.10
C PHE A 202 3.45 -25.96 15.96
N THR A 203 4.05 -26.27 17.12
CA THR A 203 3.43 -27.10 18.18
C THR A 203 2.38 -26.31 19.00
N THR A 204 1.51 -25.57 18.33
CA THR A 204 0.67 -24.52 18.92
C THR A 204 -0.33 -25.04 19.94
N CYS A 205 -1.00 -26.18 19.70
CA CYS A 205 -2.00 -26.66 20.66
C CYS A 205 -1.45 -27.00 22.04
N GLU A 206 -0.20 -27.48 22.14
CA GLU A 206 0.43 -27.69 23.46
C GLU A 206 0.65 -26.36 24.20
N PHE A 207 0.93 -25.27 23.47
CA PHE A 207 1.02 -23.93 24.02
C PHE A 207 -0.35 -23.39 24.47
N VAL A 208 -1.40 -23.51 23.65
CA VAL A 208 -2.76 -23.04 24.03
C VAL A 208 -3.33 -23.83 25.20
N GLN A 209 -3.09 -25.14 25.23
CA GLN A 209 -3.55 -26.00 26.33
C GLN A 209 -2.80 -25.73 27.64
N MET A 210 -1.61 -25.13 27.61
CA MET A 210 -0.95 -24.57 28.79
C MET A 210 -1.81 -23.47 29.42
N GLU A 211 -2.36 -22.58 28.59
CA GLU A 211 -3.14 -21.41 29.00
C GLU A 211 -4.55 -21.75 29.47
N SER A 212 -5.07 -22.90 29.07
CA SER A 212 -6.39 -23.44 29.48
C SER A 212 -6.67 -23.34 30.98
N ARG A 213 -5.64 -23.52 31.83
CA ARG A 213 -5.75 -23.46 33.28
C ARG A 213 -5.85 -22.04 33.81
N TYR A 214 -5.06 -21.13 33.26
CA TYR A 214 -5.08 -19.71 33.61
C TYR A 214 -6.41 -19.05 33.18
N CYS A 215 -6.91 -19.43 32.00
CA CYS A 215 -8.22 -19.01 31.48
C CYS A 215 -9.39 -19.73 32.19
N GLY A 216 -9.16 -20.90 32.77
CA GLY A 216 -10.09 -21.58 33.68
C GLY A 216 -11.09 -22.49 32.98
N CYS A 217 -10.63 -23.39 32.13
CA CYS A 217 -11.43 -24.47 31.54
C CYS A 217 -12.05 -25.38 32.61
N GLN A 218 -13.33 -25.74 32.47
CA GLN A 218 -14.10 -26.41 33.53
C GLN A 218 -13.75 -27.91 33.73
N ALA A 219 -13.25 -28.58 32.70
CA ALA A 219 -12.94 -30.03 32.76
C ALA A 219 -11.74 -30.38 33.66
N GLU A 220 -10.86 -29.41 33.94
CA GLU A 220 -9.68 -29.60 34.78
C GLU A 220 -10.10 -29.54 36.28
N THR A 221 -10.51 -30.67 36.85
CA THR A 221 -10.95 -30.74 38.26
C THR A 221 -9.89 -30.36 39.31
N GLU A 222 -8.65 -30.12 38.88
CA GLU A 222 -7.57 -29.54 39.68
C GLU A 222 -7.21 -28.13 39.17
N THR A 223 -8.14 -27.18 39.26
CA THR A 223 -7.91 -25.74 38.98
C THR A 223 -6.97 -25.05 39.98
N SER A 224 -6.13 -25.80 40.69
CA SER A 224 -5.14 -25.25 41.60
C SER A 224 -3.90 -24.86 40.80
N PRO A 225 -3.38 -23.63 40.94
CA PRO A 225 -2.14 -23.25 40.27
C PRO A 225 -1.02 -24.22 40.66
N VAL A 226 -0.21 -24.62 39.68
CA VAL A 226 0.93 -25.51 39.91
C VAL A 226 2.03 -24.80 40.72
N ASN A 227 1.90 -23.47 40.92
CA ASN A 227 2.74 -22.62 41.78
C ASN A 227 4.24 -22.84 41.55
N SER A 228 4.59 -23.09 40.29
CA SER A 228 5.90 -23.62 39.92
C SER A 228 6.84 -22.51 39.48
N CYS A 229 6.38 -21.60 38.63
CA CYS A 229 7.06 -20.34 38.39
C CYS A 229 6.48 -19.28 39.34
N ASN A 230 7.35 -18.44 39.90
CA ASN A 230 6.96 -17.30 40.71
C ASN A 230 7.58 -16.05 40.09
N LEU A 231 6.90 -14.91 40.18
CA LEU A 231 7.47 -13.64 39.74
C LEU A 231 8.70 -13.30 40.59
N CYS A 232 8.62 -13.34 41.93
CA CYS A 232 9.80 -13.24 42.79
C CYS A 232 10.44 -14.63 43.02
N PRO A 233 11.56 -15.00 42.37
CA PRO A 233 12.07 -16.39 42.36
C PRO A 233 12.55 -16.93 43.72
N ASN A 234 12.71 -16.05 44.73
CA ASN A 234 13.15 -16.42 46.08
C ASN A 234 12.01 -16.46 47.12
N GLY A 235 10.74 -16.24 46.72
CA GLY A 235 9.63 -16.02 47.67
C GLY A 235 9.84 -14.81 48.59
N ALA A 236 10.70 -13.88 48.17
CA ALA A 236 11.17 -12.76 48.96
C ALA A 236 10.40 -11.48 48.61
N ALA A 237 9.74 -10.94 49.63
CA ALA A 237 8.79 -9.81 49.57
C ALA A 237 7.48 -10.10 48.80
N SER A 238 6.46 -9.31 49.12
CA SER A 238 5.21 -9.27 48.36
C SER A 238 5.42 -8.45 47.10
N VAL A 239 5.05 -9.01 45.94
CA VAL A 239 4.88 -8.27 44.68
C VAL A 239 4.06 -7.00 44.93
N GLN A 240 4.44 -5.89 44.28
CA GLN A 240 3.65 -4.66 44.28
C GLN A 240 2.42 -4.84 43.38
N SER A 241 1.41 -5.56 43.90
CA SER A 241 0.26 -6.10 43.17
C SER A 241 -0.45 -5.10 42.24
N SER A 242 -0.46 -3.81 42.61
CA SER A 242 -1.16 -2.74 41.89
C SER A 242 -0.32 -1.99 40.85
N LYS A 243 1.00 -2.25 40.72
CA LYS A 243 1.80 -1.59 39.69
C LYS A 243 1.41 -2.16 38.33
N PHE A 244 1.17 -1.28 37.36
CA PHE A 244 0.73 -1.63 36.01
C PHE A 244 1.92 -1.72 35.06
N ILE A 245 1.93 -2.74 34.21
CA ILE A 245 2.92 -2.99 33.17
C ILE A 245 2.24 -2.62 31.85
N HIS A 246 2.59 -1.47 31.28
CA HIS A 246 1.89 -0.93 30.11
C HIS A 246 2.06 -1.82 28.88
N GLU A 247 3.24 -2.41 28.75
CA GLU A 247 3.72 -3.27 27.67
C GLU A 247 3.03 -4.65 27.67
N LEU A 248 2.42 -5.02 28.80
CA LEU A 248 1.64 -6.27 28.96
C LEU A 248 0.16 -6.00 29.27
N GLY A 249 -0.29 -4.73 29.22
CA GLY A 249 -1.67 -4.34 29.53
C GLY A 249 -2.18 -4.72 30.93
N MET A 250 -1.31 -5.15 31.86
CA MET A 250 -1.72 -5.86 33.08
C MET A 250 -0.95 -5.44 34.33
N THR A 251 -1.52 -5.70 35.50
CA THR A 251 -0.85 -5.46 36.78
C THR A 251 0.14 -6.57 37.14
N CYS A 252 1.13 -6.25 37.97
CA CYS A 252 2.06 -7.21 38.54
C CYS A 252 1.38 -8.39 39.25
N SER A 253 0.19 -8.21 39.85
CA SER A 253 -0.56 -9.33 40.42
C SER A 253 -1.24 -10.23 39.39
N GLN A 254 -1.64 -9.69 38.23
CA GLN A 254 -2.13 -10.48 37.10
C GLN A 254 -0.98 -11.30 36.50
N LEU A 255 0.21 -10.70 36.33
CA LEU A 255 1.41 -11.42 35.87
C LEU A 255 1.88 -12.49 36.88
N GLU A 256 1.90 -12.18 38.18
CA GLU A 256 2.19 -13.18 39.22
C GLU A 256 1.16 -14.33 39.21
N THR A 257 -0.12 -14.00 39.04
CA THR A 257 -1.19 -15.01 38.89
C THR A 257 -0.94 -15.87 37.65
N TYR A 258 -0.62 -15.27 36.51
CA TYR A 258 -0.29 -15.97 35.26
C TYR A 258 0.88 -16.95 35.45
N LEU A 259 2.02 -16.47 35.95
CA LEU A 259 3.22 -17.30 36.17
C LEU A 259 2.95 -18.48 37.12
N SER A 260 2.00 -18.37 38.05
CA SER A 260 1.62 -19.46 38.95
C SER A 260 0.96 -20.67 38.25
N PHE A 261 0.44 -20.49 37.02
CA PHE A 261 -0.11 -21.57 36.19
C PHE A 261 0.94 -22.22 35.26
N VAL A 262 2.07 -21.54 35.00
CA VAL A 262 3.14 -22.06 34.13
C VAL A 262 3.80 -23.31 34.76
N PRO A 263 3.97 -24.42 34.02
CA PRO A 263 4.62 -25.64 34.50
C PRO A 263 6.08 -25.47 34.96
N ALA A 264 6.49 -26.26 35.95
CA ALA A 264 7.83 -26.19 36.57
C ALA A 264 9.01 -26.42 35.61
N ASP A 265 8.82 -27.33 34.65
CA ASP A 265 9.76 -27.66 33.60
C ASP A 265 9.86 -26.58 32.52
N GLN A 266 8.92 -25.62 32.52
CA GLN A 266 8.88 -24.51 31.57
C GLN A 266 9.37 -23.19 32.16
N CYS A 267 9.60 -23.07 33.48
CA CYS A 267 10.15 -21.85 34.07
C CYS A 267 11.54 -21.43 33.52
N SER A 268 12.24 -22.33 32.83
CA SER A 268 13.51 -22.04 32.14
C SER A 268 13.36 -21.75 30.64
N MET A 269 12.14 -21.71 30.10
CA MET A 269 11.90 -21.31 28.72
C MET A 269 12.21 -19.81 28.54
N PRO A 270 12.82 -19.37 27.43
CA PRO A 270 13.25 -17.98 27.26
C PRO A 270 12.15 -16.95 27.57
N TRP A 271 10.95 -17.14 27.00
CA TRP A 271 9.82 -16.23 27.19
C TRP A 271 9.33 -16.17 28.65
N VAL A 272 9.35 -17.29 29.40
CA VAL A 272 9.01 -17.29 30.84
C VAL A 272 10.07 -16.55 31.64
N VAL A 273 11.35 -16.78 31.32
CA VAL A 273 12.47 -16.06 31.94
C VAL A 273 12.32 -14.56 31.68
N ASP A 274 11.93 -14.15 30.47
CA ASP A 274 11.74 -12.75 30.11
C ASP A 274 10.54 -12.11 30.85
N LEU A 275 9.43 -12.84 31.01
CA LEU A 275 8.33 -12.41 31.89
C LEU A 275 8.74 -12.35 33.39
N GLN A 276 9.64 -13.24 33.83
CA GLN A 276 10.13 -13.21 35.21
C GLN A 276 11.04 -12.00 35.50
N ARG A 277 11.65 -11.36 34.51
CA ARG A 277 12.46 -10.13 34.72
C ARG A 277 11.63 -8.91 35.13
N PHE A 278 10.31 -8.96 34.95
CA PHE A 278 9.43 -7.96 35.56
C PHE A 278 9.43 -8.05 37.10
N ASP A 279 10.12 -9.03 37.72
CA ASP A 279 10.33 -9.11 39.16
C ASP A 279 10.88 -7.81 39.77
N TYR A 280 11.87 -7.21 39.12
CA TYR A 280 12.43 -5.93 39.54
C TYR A 280 11.42 -4.79 39.41
N PHE A 281 10.76 -4.67 38.25
CA PHE A 281 9.73 -3.65 38.02
C PHE A 281 8.60 -3.76 39.06
N CYS A 282 8.19 -4.99 39.38
CA CYS A 282 7.15 -5.34 40.34
C CYS A 282 7.60 -5.35 41.81
N GLY A 283 8.84 -4.91 42.10
CA GLY A 283 9.32 -4.63 43.45
C GLY A 283 9.80 -5.84 44.26
N CYS A 284 10.14 -6.96 43.62
CA CYS A 284 10.78 -8.10 44.27
C CYS A 284 12.15 -7.70 44.83
N THR A 285 12.32 -7.70 46.16
CA THR A 285 13.49 -7.06 46.83
C THR A 285 14.84 -7.74 46.59
N ALA A 286 14.85 -8.92 45.97
CA ALA A 286 16.07 -9.65 45.60
C ALA A 286 16.41 -9.53 44.10
N ALA A 287 15.52 -8.92 43.32
CA ALA A 287 15.72 -8.69 41.90
C ALA A 287 16.68 -7.50 41.66
N THR A 288 17.34 -7.50 40.52
CA THR A 288 18.13 -6.37 40.03
C THR A 288 17.97 -6.30 38.52
N ALA A 289 17.49 -5.18 37.98
CA ALA A 289 17.63 -4.91 36.56
C ALA A 289 19.12 -4.93 36.17
N GLU A 290 19.45 -5.53 35.03
CA GLU A 290 20.84 -5.58 34.53
C GLU A 290 21.23 -4.25 33.86
N CYS A 291 20.26 -3.56 33.24
CA CYS A 291 20.44 -2.29 32.52
C CYS A 291 19.44 -1.18 32.92
N PRO A 292 19.19 -0.93 34.23
CA PRO A 292 18.19 0.06 34.66
C PRO A 292 18.48 1.44 34.06
N ILE A 293 17.44 2.12 33.58
CA ILE A 293 17.56 3.48 33.05
C ILE A 293 18.14 4.44 34.10
N CYS A 294 17.67 4.40 35.35
CA CYS A 294 18.17 5.28 36.40
C CYS A 294 19.41 4.70 37.11
N PRO A 295 20.48 5.49 37.36
CA PRO A 295 21.72 5.00 37.99
C PRO A 295 21.60 4.54 39.45
N ASP A 296 20.51 4.87 40.13
CA ASP A 296 20.18 4.31 41.46
C ASP A 296 19.45 2.97 41.39
N GLY A 297 19.24 2.46 40.16
CA GLY A 297 18.51 1.24 39.83
C GLY A 297 17.04 1.49 39.48
N SER A 298 16.44 2.61 39.90
CA SER A 298 14.99 2.79 39.88
C SER A 298 14.38 2.80 38.47
N THR A 299 13.08 2.46 38.40
CA THR A 299 12.24 2.61 37.20
C THR A 299 11.48 3.94 37.19
N ASP A 300 11.65 4.75 38.23
CA ASP A 300 10.75 5.85 38.54
C ASP A 300 11.26 7.13 37.88
N VAL A 301 10.92 7.27 36.60
CA VAL A 301 11.19 8.45 35.77
C VAL A 301 10.23 9.59 36.13
N ALA A 302 10.74 10.82 36.27
CA ALA A 302 9.91 11.98 36.59
C ALA A 302 9.04 12.45 35.42
N ASN A 303 9.46 12.12 34.19
CA ASN A 303 8.83 12.56 32.94
C ASN A 303 8.39 11.33 32.09
N PRO A 304 7.44 10.50 32.55
CA PRO A 304 7.11 9.21 31.91
C PRO A 304 6.64 9.34 30.46
N ASP A 305 5.90 10.40 30.13
CA ASP A 305 5.26 10.60 28.83
C ASP A 305 6.15 11.28 27.79
N LEU A 306 7.39 11.69 28.14
CA LEU A 306 8.30 12.29 27.17
C LEU A 306 8.74 11.25 26.13
N ILE A 307 8.49 11.56 24.87
CA ILE A 307 8.99 10.81 23.70
C ILE A 307 10.51 11.01 23.61
N ILE A 308 11.24 9.95 23.23
CA ILE A 308 12.70 10.00 23.06
C ILE A 308 13.02 9.99 21.55
N PRO A 309 13.37 11.15 20.95
CA PRO A 309 13.47 11.30 19.50
C PRO A 309 14.51 10.36 18.87
N TYR A 310 14.08 9.69 17.80
CA TYR A 310 14.83 8.74 16.97
C TYR A 310 15.49 7.61 17.75
N PHE A 311 14.97 7.31 18.95
CA PHE A 311 15.37 6.15 19.71
C PHE A 311 14.57 4.96 19.17
N ILE A 312 15.21 4.10 18.38
CA ILE A 312 14.56 2.91 17.85
C ILE A 312 14.75 1.77 18.86
N VAL A 313 13.64 1.25 19.38
CA VAL A 313 13.60 -0.06 20.05
C VAL A 313 12.90 -1.07 19.13
N ALA A 314 12.85 -2.34 19.52
CA ALA A 314 11.96 -3.27 18.82
C ALA A 314 10.52 -2.70 18.85
N ASP A 315 9.93 -2.61 17.67
CA ASP A 315 8.50 -2.34 17.47
C ASP A 315 8.01 -0.95 17.93
N ASN A 316 8.93 -0.02 18.21
CA ASN A 316 8.59 1.37 18.50
C ASN A 316 9.72 2.32 18.06
N GLU A 317 9.43 3.11 17.03
CA GLU A 317 10.20 4.29 16.66
C GLU A 317 9.73 5.46 17.54
N ASN A 318 10.61 5.94 18.44
CA ASN A 318 10.35 7.00 19.43
C ASN A 318 9.54 6.55 20.68
N PRO A 319 10.04 5.60 21.50
CA PRO A 319 9.40 5.19 22.73
C PRO A 319 9.38 6.33 23.76
N THR A 320 8.38 6.30 24.64
CA THR A 320 8.34 7.19 25.79
C THR A 320 9.38 6.80 26.84
N CYS A 321 9.72 7.74 27.71
CA CYS A 321 10.55 7.50 28.88
C CYS A 321 10.02 6.38 29.79
N GLN A 322 8.70 6.21 29.90
CA GLN A 322 8.10 5.09 30.63
C GLN A 322 8.35 3.75 29.91
N GLN A 323 8.11 3.69 28.60
CA GLN A 323 8.37 2.48 27.80
C GLN A 323 9.85 2.10 27.86
N LEU A 324 10.76 3.08 27.75
CA LEU A 324 12.19 2.84 27.87
C LEU A 324 12.59 2.40 29.28
N ALA A 325 11.98 2.99 30.32
CA ALA A 325 12.21 2.57 31.70
C ALA A 325 11.80 1.10 31.92
N THR A 326 10.66 0.66 31.38
CA THR A 326 10.26 -0.74 31.47
C THR A 326 11.18 -1.65 30.66
N LEU A 327 11.48 -1.30 29.40
CA LEU A 327 12.38 -2.08 28.54
C LEU A 327 13.77 -2.25 29.18
N SER A 328 14.26 -1.23 29.89
CA SER A 328 15.54 -1.24 30.59
C SER A 328 15.65 -2.30 31.69
N VAL A 329 14.52 -2.77 32.22
CA VAL A 329 14.44 -3.82 33.23
C VAL A 329 14.55 -5.22 32.60
N ILE A 330 13.92 -5.43 31.44
CA ILE A 330 13.77 -6.75 30.83
C ILE A 330 14.87 -7.12 29.82
N THR A 331 15.70 -6.17 29.40
CA THR A 331 16.71 -6.41 28.33
C THR A 331 18.04 -6.92 28.89
N ARG A 332 18.64 -7.98 28.29
CA ARG A 332 20.02 -8.43 28.63
C ARG A 332 21.07 -7.48 28.06
N PRO A 333 22.23 -7.36 28.74
CA PRO A 333 23.48 -6.99 28.09
C PRO A 333 23.73 -7.91 26.87
N GLY A 334 23.79 -7.32 25.68
CA GLY A 334 23.98 -8.05 24.41
C GLY A 334 22.72 -8.27 23.57
N GLU A 335 21.50 -8.07 24.11
CA GLU A 335 20.26 -8.10 23.32
C GLU A 335 20.03 -6.78 22.57
N LEU A 336 20.47 -5.64 23.13
CA LEU A 336 20.55 -4.38 22.39
C LEU A 336 21.71 -4.41 21.40
N ALA A 337 21.49 -3.86 20.20
CA ALA A 337 22.48 -3.80 19.11
C ALA A 337 23.83 -3.14 19.48
N ALA A 338 23.88 -2.33 20.55
CA ALA A 338 25.08 -1.69 21.07
C ALA A 338 25.83 -2.50 22.17
N GLY A 339 25.29 -3.65 22.60
CA GLY A 339 25.90 -4.55 23.59
C GLY A 339 26.06 -3.99 25.02
N ASN A 340 25.61 -2.76 25.28
CA ASN A 340 25.80 -2.07 26.56
C ASN A 340 24.51 -1.40 27.05
N CYS A 341 24.38 -1.28 28.38
CA CYS A 341 23.31 -0.50 29.01
C CYS A 341 23.48 1.01 28.80
N THR A 342 24.64 1.46 28.30
CA THR A 342 25.00 2.88 28.16
C THR A 342 23.96 3.66 27.36
N MET A 343 23.45 3.07 26.27
CA MET A 343 22.41 3.69 25.43
C MET A 343 21.12 3.99 26.19
N LEU A 344 20.71 3.12 27.13
CA LEU A 344 19.55 3.32 28.01
C LEU A 344 19.86 4.36 29.09
N THR A 345 20.92 4.13 29.87
CA THR A 345 21.31 5.00 31.00
C THR A 345 21.62 6.45 30.59
N SER A 346 21.94 6.70 29.33
CA SER A 346 22.17 8.06 28.85
C SER A 346 20.89 8.87 28.65
N GLN A 347 19.72 8.22 28.58
CA GLN A 347 18.41 8.89 28.51
C GLN A 347 17.90 9.29 29.90
N ALA A 348 18.55 8.79 30.97
CA ALA A 348 18.12 8.96 32.35
C ALA A 348 17.91 10.42 32.77
N ALA A 349 18.79 11.32 32.34
CA ALA A 349 18.71 12.75 32.68
C ALA A 349 17.51 13.45 32.00
N PHE A 350 17.20 13.07 30.76
CA PHE A 350 16.04 13.58 30.01
C PHE A 350 14.72 13.08 30.61
N CYS A 351 14.66 11.78 30.93
CA CYS A 351 13.53 11.16 31.63
C CYS A 351 13.39 11.59 33.11
N GLY A 352 14.33 12.38 33.63
CA GLY A 352 14.27 12.93 34.98
C GLY A 352 14.53 11.91 36.10
N CYS A 353 15.40 10.92 35.84
CA CYS A 353 15.82 9.95 36.85
C CYS A 353 16.44 10.59 38.10
N PRO A 354 16.18 10.07 39.31
CA PRO A 354 16.78 10.59 40.54
C PRO A 354 18.32 10.58 40.50
N ASN A 355 18.93 11.60 41.10
CA ASN A 355 20.39 11.79 41.16
C ASN A 355 21.12 11.93 39.80
N THR A 356 20.38 11.97 38.69
CA THR A 356 20.93 12.37 37.40
C THR A 356 20.84 13.88 37.24
N ALA A 357 21.83 14.45 36.56
CA ALA A 357 21.86 15.86 36.22
C ALA A 357 22.13 16.00 34.73
N LYS A 358 21.49 16.99 34.11
CA LYS A 358 21.81 17.43 32.74
C LYS A 358 23.32 17.67 32.64
N PRO A 359 24.02 17.11 31.64
CA PRO A 359 25.47 17.26 31.53
C PRO A 359 25.84 18.73 31.39
N SER A 360 26.97 19.14 31.99
CA SER A 360 27.46 20.52 31.92
C SER A 360 27.86 20.96 30.50
N THR A 361 28.02 19.99 29.61
CA THR A 361 28.32 20.12 28.18
C THR A 361 27.47 19.06 27.49
N GLY A 362 26.29 19.44 27.01
CA GLY A 362 25.44 18.57 26.20
C GLY A 362 25.83 18.59 24.72
N CYS A 363 25.01 18.00 23.86
CA CYS A 363 25.12 18.22 22.41
C CYS A 363 24.41 19.52 22.03
N ASP A 364 25.07 20.35 21.22
CA ASP A 364 24.46 21.54 20.63
C ASP A 364 23.56 21.12 19.46
N PHE A 365 22.38 21.73 19.34
CA PHE A 365 21.48 21.53 18.20
C PHE A 365 21.88 22.42 17.01
N CYS A 366 21.82 23.75 17.16
CA CYS A 366 22.49 24.64 16.21
C CYS A 366 24.02 24.61 16.43
N PRO A 367 24.85 24.66 15.37
CA PRO A 367 26.29 24.74 15.51
C PRO A 367 26.72 25.99 16.31
N GLY A 368 27.46 25.76 17.41
CA GLY A 368 27.89 26.81 18.33
C GLY A 368 26.96 27.07 19.52
N GLY A 369 25.96 26.22 19.76
CA GLY A 369 25.15 26.21 20.99
C GLY A 369 24.13 27.35 21.08
N THR A 370 23.75 27.95 19.95
CA THR A 370 22.62 28.88 19.91
C THR A 370 21.30 28.13 19.94
N ALA A 371 20.27 28.70 20.57
CA ALA A 371 18.91 28.17 20.43
C ALA A 371 18.44 28.24 18.96
N PRO A 372 17.58 27.30 18.51
CA PRO A 372 16.96 27.36 17.19
C PRO A 372 16.17 28.67 17.03
N PRO A 373 16.35 29.44 15.93
CA PRO A 373 15.59 30.66 15.69
C PRO A 373 14.08 30.46 15.55
N ASN A 374 13.64 29.27 15.13
CA ASN A 374 12.24 28.88 15.00
C ASN A 374 11.88 27.76 16.00
N PRO A 375 11.81 28.03 17.32
CA PRO A 375 11.63 26.98 18.35
C PRO A 375 10.32 26.19 18.18
N ASP A 376 9.21 26.88 17.87
CA ASP A 376 7.88 26.29 17.71
C ASP A 376 7.67 25.54 16.37
N LEU A 377 8.68 25.47 15.50
CA LEU A 377 8.54 24.78 14.22
C LEU A 377 8.54 23.26 14.45
N VAL A 378 7.41 22.63 14.11
CA VAL A 378 7.27 21.17 14.06
C VAL A 378 8.06 20.63 12.87
N THR A 379 8.98 19.72 13.13
CA THR A 379 9.75 19.00 12.10
C THR A 379 8.86 17.96 11.39
N PRO A 380 9.28 17.40 10.23
CA PRO A 380 8.53 16.35 9.53
C PRO A 380 8.24 15.07 10.35
N PHE A 381 8.80 14.96 11.56
CA PHE A 381 8.69 13.81 12.46
C PHE A 381 7.81 14.08 13.70
N GLY A 382 7.21 15.28 13.80
CA GLY A 382 6.27 15.64 14.87
C GLY A 382 6.88 16.39 16.06
N ASP A 383 8.18 16.23 16.33
CA ASP A 383 8.89 17.00 17.35
C ASP A 383 9.09 18.47 16.92
N THR A 384 9.01 19.41 17.86
CA THR A 384 9.43 20.81 17.63
C THR A 384 10.95 20.98 17.69
N CYS A 385 11.43 22.04 17.04
CA CYS A 385 12.83 22.45 17.13
C CYS A 385 13.31 22.71 18.57
N GLU A 386 12.47 23.24 19.45
CA GLU A 386 12.81 23.41 20.88
C GLU A 386 12.93 22.06 21.60
N GLU A 387 12.01 21.12 21.38
CA GLU A 387 12.06 19.77 21.98
C GLU A 387 13.31 19.00 21.54
N LEU A 388 13.64 19.00 20.23
CA LEU A 388 14.88 18.40 19.73
C LEU A 388 16.13 19.08 20.32
N SER A 389 16.10 20.42 20.45
CA SER A 389 17.22 21.16 21.02
C SER A 389 17.40 20.93 22.52
N ASP A 390 16.33 20.81 23.29
CA ASP A 390 16.41 20.47 24.70
C ASP A 390 16.88 19.02 24.87
N TYR A 391 16.30 18.08 24.13
CA TYR A 391 16.69 16.66 24.13
C TYR A 391 18.20 16.46 23.90
N LEU A 392 18.76 17.06 22.85
CA LEU A 392 20.21 16.95 22.57
C LEU A 392 21.08 17.48 23.71
N SER A 393 20.61 18.52 24.40
CA SER A 393 21.35 19.10 25.53
C SER A 393 21.34 18.25 26.81
N TYR A 394 20.59 17.13 26.84
CA TYR A 394 20.68 16.08 27.87
C TYR A 394 21.70 14.97 27.56
N LEU A 395 22.13 14.83 26.30
CA LEU A 395 23.05 13.77 25.87
C LEU A 395 24.51 14.12 26.22
N SER A 396 25.34 13.11 26.50
CA SER A 396 26.76 13.33 26.82
C SER A 396 27.60 13.61 25.56
N PRO A 397 28.78 14.27 25.68
CA PRO A 397 29.64 14.59 24.53
C PRO A 397 30.00 13.41 23.63
N ASP A 398 30.15 12.22 24.22
CA ASP A 398 30.48 10.98 23.50
C ASP A 398 29.34 10.53 22.57
N GLN A 399 28.09 10.93 22.86
CA GLN A 399 26.91 10.60 22.05
C GLN A 399 26.65 11.57 20.91
N CYS A 400 27.23 12.77 20.94
CA CYS A 400 27.00 13.79 19.92
C CYS A 400 27.48 13.36 18.53
N ASN A 401 28.42 12.41 18.48
CA ASN A 401 28.94 11.82 17.24
C ASN A 401 28.19 10.55 16.81
N SER A 402 27.07 10.19 17.46
CA SER A 402 26.26 9.04 17.06
C SER A 402 25.41 9.34 15.83
N ASN A 403 25.14 8.33 14.99
CA ASN A 403 24.31 8.48 13.80
C ASN A 403 22.91 9.06 14.12
N ARG A 404 22.34 8.71 15.29
CA ARG A 404 21.08 9.28 15.79
C ARG A 404 21.17 10.78 16.03
N VAL A 405 22.18 11.23 16.77
CA VAL A 405 22.36 12.66 17.03
C VAL A 405 22.69 13.40 15.74
N GLY A 406 23.49 12.82 14.85
CA GLY A 406 23.70 13.37 13.51
C GLY A 406 22.41 13.50 12.69
N PHE A 407 21.44 12.58 12.85
CA PHE A 407 20.12 12.71 12.21
C PHE A 407 19.30 13.86 12.79
N ILE A 408 19.25 13.99 14.12
CA ILE A 408 18.55 15.09 14.80
C ILE A 408 19.19 16.43 14.44
N GLN A 409 20.52 16.50 14.47
CA GLN A 409 21.27 17.71 14.13
C GLN A 409 21.08 18.14 12.67
N ARG A 410 20.82 17.24 11.72
CA ARG A 410 20.48 17.64 10.33
C ARG A 410 19.17 18.43 10.22
N GLN A 411 18.31 18.39 11.24
CA GLN A 411 17.11 19.22 11.31
C GLN A 411 17.42 20.68 11.72
N ASP A 412 18.67 20.99 12.12
CA ASP A 412 19.14 22.34 12.47
C ASP A 412 18.85 23.35 11.34
N PHE A 413 18.98 22.90 10.09
CA PHE A 413 18.66 23.66 8.90
C PHE A 413 17.18 24.08 8.85
N LEU A 414 16.23 23.14 9.06
CA LEU A 414 14.79 23.43 9.04
C LEU A 414 14.43 24.45 10.13
N CYS A 415 15.04 24.28 11.31
CA CYS A 415 14.89 25.17 12.45
C CYS A 415 15.55 26.55 12.29
N GLY A 416 16.25 26.80 11.16
CA GLY A 416 16.82 28.09 10.80
C GLY A 416 18.19 28.38 11.42
N CYS A 417 18.92 27.38 11.90
CA CYS A 417 20.25 27.56 12.51
C CYS A 417 21.23 28.15 11.48
N ALA A 418 21.75 29.35 11.75
CA ALA A 418 22.51 30.16 10.77
C ALA A 418 23.88 29.60 10.34
N ALA A 419 24.32 28.50 10.93
CA ALA A 419 25.55 27.78 10.61
C ALA A 419 25.31 26.32 10.16
N ALA A 420 24.04 25.94 9.99
CA ALA A 420 23.63 24.66 9.42
C ALA A 420 24.14 24.57 7.97
N THR A 421 25.09 23.67 7.72
CA THR A 421 25.59 23.37 6.39
C THR A 421 25.32 21.90 6.08
N THR A 422 24.30 21.64 5.28
CA THR A 422 24.03 20.30 4.76
C THR A 422 25.11 19.91 3.76
N ALA A 423 25.62 18.69 3.81
CA ALA A 423 26.56 18.19 2.78
C ALA A 423 25.88 18.13 1.40
N CYS A 424 24.56 17.99 1.37
CA CYS A 424 23.70 18.05 0.20
C CYS A 424 22.72 19.23 0.25
N ALA A 425 23.22 20.44 0.02
CA ALA A 425 22.39 21.64 -0.14
C ALA A 425 21.86 21.78 -1.57
N LEU A 426 20.61 22.21 -1.76
CA LEU A 426 20.01 22.47 -3.07
C LEU A 426 20.77 23.58 -3.82
N CYS A 427 21.05 24.72 -3.18
CA CYS A 427 21.88 25.79 -3.75
C CYS A 427 23.37 25.47 -3.55
N SER A 428 23.87 24.52 -4.34
CA SER A 428 25.19 23.91 -4.17
C SER A 428 26.37 24.90 -4.27
N ALA A 429 26.21 26.03 -4.96
CA ALA A 429 27.23 27.06 -5.08
C ALA A 429 27.48 27.83 -3.78
N ASP A 430 26.43 28.01 -2.97
CA ASP A 430 26.45 28.78 -1.73
C ASP A 430 26.43 27.88 -0.48
N GLY A 431 26.27 26.56 -0.66
CA GLY A 431 26.11 25.60 0.44
C GLY A 431 24.80 25.80 1.22
N SER A 432 23.78 26.34 0.57
CA SER A 432 22.54 26.84 1.18
C SER A 432 21.30 26.16 0.58
N ASN A 433 20.19 26.22 1.33
CA ASN A 433 18.85 25.84 0.88
C ASN A 433 17.92 27.07 0.82
N ASP A 434 18.49 28.30 0.85
CA ASP A 434 17.74 29.55 0.73
C ASP A 434 17.22 29.74 -0.70
N ILE A 435 15.98 29.30 -0.91
CA ILE A 435 15.29 29.31 -2.20
C ILE A 435 14.23 30.42 -2.27
N SER A 436 14.22 31.13 -3.40
CA SER A 436 13.28 32.23 -3.65
C SER A 436 11.85 31.74 -3.94
N PHE A 437 11.68 30.47 -4.35
CA PHE A 437 10.42 29.97 -4.90
C PHE A 437 9.91 28.67 -4.22
N ARG A 438 9.76 28.72 -2.90
CA ARG A 438 9.34 27.59 -2.04
C ARG A 438 8.15 26.78 -2.58
N GLU A 439 7.06 27.47 -2.93
CA GLU A 439 5.79 26.86 -3.36
C GLU A 439 5.79 26.32 -4.81
N ARG A 440 6.87 26.50 -5.58
CA ARG A 440 6.92 25.98 -6.97
C ARG A 440 7.04 24.47 -6.94
N HIS A 441 6.08 23.78 -7.52
CA HIS A 441 6.14 22.34 -7.72
C HIS A 441 7.18 22.03 -8.80
N VAL A 442 7.96 20.97 -8.63
CA VAL A 442 9.04 20.59 -9.55
C VAL A 442 8.51 19.53 -10.54
N PRO A 443 8.32 19.88 -11.83
CA PRO A 443 7.90 18.91 -12.84
C PRO A 443 8.83 17.69 -12.91
N LEU A 444 8.23 16.51 -13.09
CA LEU A 444 8.90 15.22 -13.33
C LEU A 444 9.73 14.67 -12.15
N LEU A 445 9.86 15.40 -11.05
CA LEU A 445 10.49 14.87 -9.84
C LEU A 445 9.42 14.12 -9.03
N SER A 446 9.66 12.84 -8.75
CA SER A 446 8.88 12.08 -7.78
C SER A 446 9.74 11.76 -6.58
N LEU A 447 9.27 12.13 -5.38
CA LEU A 447 9.81 11.68 -4.11
C LEU A 447 8.95 10.53 -3.55
N PRO A 448 9.41 9.76 -2.55
CA PRO A 448 8.72 8.55 -2.08
C PRO A 448 7.27 8.72 -1.59
N LEU A 449 6.80 9.96 -1.37
CA LEU A 449 5.45 10.29 -0.90
C LEU A 449 4.77 11.41 -1.71
N ASN A 450 5.45 12.03 -2.69
CA ASN A 450 4.87 13.11 -3.51
C ASN A 450 5.40 13.03 -4.95
N ALA A 451 4.49 12.90 -5.92
CA ALA A 451 4.79 12.76 -7.34
C ALA A 451 5.14 14.09 -8.05
N ASN A 452 4.94 15.23 -7.40
CA ASN A 452 5.29 16.57 -7.89
C ASN A 452 5.62 17.49 -6.68
N PRO A 453 6.74 17.28 -5.96
CA PRO A 453 7.04 18.03 -4.75
C PRO A 453 7.28 19.51 -5.04
N THR A 454 6.89 20.36 -4.11
CA THR A 454 7.33 21.75 -4.04
C THR A 454 8.85 21.84 -3.85
N CYS A 455 9.46 22.93 -4.28
CA CYS A 455 10.86 23.23 -3.99
C CYS A 455 11.17 23.22 -2.48
N GLN A 456 10.19 23.56 -1.64
CA GLN A 456 10.28 23.44 -0.18
C GLN A 456 10.35 21.96 0.26
N GLU A 457 9.47 21.09 -0.22
CA GLU A 457 9.52 19.64 0.06
C GLU A 457 10.80 18.99 -0.47
N VAL A 458 11.36 19.47 -1.61
CA VAL A 458 12.67 19.03 -2.09
C VAL A 458 13.78 19.42 -1.11
N VAL A 459 13.77 20.66 -0.59
CA VAL A 459 14.71 21.11 0.44
C VAL A 459 14.59 20.28 1.72
N GLU A 460 13.36 20.01 2.17
CA GLU A 460 13.08 19.17 3.35
C GLU A 460 13.56 17.74 3.16
N PHE A 461 13.25 17.12 2.02
CA PHE A 461 13.72 15.79 1.66
C PHE A 461 15.26 15.72 1.60
N MET A 462 15.92 16.73 1.03
CA MET A 462 17.38 16.82 1.00
C MET A 462 17.98 16.98 2.40
N ALA A 463 17.39 17.80 3.27
CA ALA A 463 17.86 17.99 4.65
C ALA A 463 17.71 16.71 5.49
N VAL A 464 16.54 16.05 5.41
CA VAL A 464 16.25 14.78 6.09
C VAL A 464 17.23 13.68 5.67
N ASN A 465 17.51 13.58 4.37
CA ASN A 465 18.37 12.54 3.80
C ASN A 465 19.84 13.00 3.65
N ASP A 466 20.26 14.12 4.26
CA ASP A 466 21.63 14.59 4.11
C ASP A 466 22.64 13.58 4.71
N GLY A 467 23.75 13.36 4.00
CA GLY A 467 24.69 12.27 4.23
C GLY A 467 24.20 10.86 3.85
N ALA A 468 22.89 10.60 3.73
CA ALA A 468 22.33 9.35 3.21
C ALA A 468 22.18 9.37 1.68
N LEU A 469 21.89 10.55 1.10
CA LEU A 469 21.90 10.74 -0.35
C LEU A 469 23.31 10.48 -0.91
N SER A 470 23.39 9.53 -1.85
CA SER A 470 24.61 9.37 -2.65
C SER A 470 24.93 10.67 -3.41
N THR A 471 26.20 10.88 -3.76
CA THR A 471 26.60 12.05 -4.57
C THR A 471 25.81 12.15 -5.88
N GLY A 472 25.38 11.01 -6.46
CA GLY A 472 24.50 10.98 -7.62
C GLY A 472 23.10 11.52 -7.33
N GLY A 473 22.46 11.06 -6.24
CA GLY A 473 21.15 11.56 -5.81
C GLY A 473 21.18 13.05 -5.45
N CYS A 474 22.24 13.48 -4.76
CA CYS A 474 22.43 14.88 -4.44
C CYS A 474 22.57 15.76 -5.69
N ASN A 475 23.45 15.38 -6.63
CA ASN A 475 23.64 16.10 -7.89
C ASN A 475 22.35 16.13 -8.75
N ALA A 476 21.53 15.09 -8.69
CA ALA A 476 20.25 15.03 -9.39
C ALA A 476 19.27 16.08 -8.84
N LEU A 477 19.10 16.17 -7.52
CA LEU A 477 18.23 17.18 -6.90
C LEU A 477 18.78 18.60 -7.07
N GLN A 478 20.10 18.78 -6.98
CA GLN A 478 20.79 20.03 -7.28
C GLN A 478 20.64 20.50 -8.75
N SER A 479 20.15 19.67 -9.68
CA SER A 479 19.83 20.12 -11.04
C SER A 479 18.67 21.11 -11.07
N TYR A 480 17.75 21.03 -10.11
CA TYR A 480 16.57 21.91 -10.00
C TYR A 480 16.85 23.25 -9.28
N GLN A 481 18.07 23.45 -8.77
CA GLN A 481 18.41 24.59 -7.90
C GLN A 481 18.11 25.96 -8.54
N GLY A 482 18.31 26.10 -9.85
CA GLY A 482 17.97 27.32 -10.58
C GLY A 482 16.46 27.58 -10.63
N TYR A 483 15.67 26.53 -10.89
CA TYR A 483 14.21 26.62 -10.96
C TYR A 483 13.57 27.00 -9.62
N CYS A 484 14.13 26.50 -8.52
CA CYS A 484 13.75 26.88 -7.15
C CYS A 484 14.27 28.27 -6.73
N GLY A 485 15.08 28.93 -7.56
CA GLY A 485 15.49 30.33 -7.35
C GLY A 485 16.66 30.50 -6.40
N CYS A 486 17.64 29.58 -6.45
CA CYS A 486 18.94 29.75 -5.79
C CYS A 486 19.72 30.94 -6.38
N PRO A 487 20.25 31.86 -5.55
CA PRO A 487 20.70 33.19 -6.01
C PRO A 487 21.92 33.16 -6.95
N ALA A 488 22.77 32.13 -6.85
CA ALA A 488 23.94 31.98 -7.71
C ALA A 488 23.63 31.39 -9.12
N VAL A 489 22.41 30.88 -9.36
CA VAL A 489 22.09 30.13 -10.58
C VAL A 489 21.16 30.90 -11.51
N LEU A 490 21.73 31.42 -12.59
CA LEU A 490 21.00 32.07 -13.67
C LEU A 490 20.31 31.03 -14.57
N ALA A 491 19.12 31.37 -15.08
CA ALA A 491 18.45 30.57 -16.11
C ALA A 491 19.36 30.39 -17.32
N ARG A 492 19.60 29.13 -17.70
CA ARG A 492 20.52 28.75 -18.78
C ARG A 492 20.01 29.19 -20.13
N ASN A 493 18.70 29.08 -20.36
CA ASN A 493 18.04 29.33 -21.64
C ASN A 493 18.67 28.55 -22.81
N GLU A 494 19.29 27.39 -22.50
CA GLU A 494 19.82 26.43 -23.48
C GLU A 494 18.69 25.71 -24.22
N CYS A 495 17.48 25.76 -23.67
CA CYS A 495 16.28 25.07 -24.14
C CYS A 495 15.11 26.05 -24.32
N SER A 496 14.13 25.67 -25.12
CA SER A 496 12.87 26.40 -25.25
C SER A 496 11.69 25.46 -25.17
N PHE A 497 10.73 25.78 -24.30
CA PHE A 497 9.48 25.04 -24.16
C PHE A 497 8.71 24.98 -25.49
N CYS A 498 8.64 26.12 -26.20
CA CYS A 498 8.20 26.16 -27.59
C CYS A 498 9.35 25.74 -28.53
N PRO A 499 9.25 24.63 -29.30
CA PRO A 499 10.32 24.09 -30.15
C PRO A 499 11.03 25.10 -31.08
N ASN A 500 10.33 26.17 -31.49
CA ASN A 500 10.82 27.17 -32.43
C ASN A 500 11.35 28.46 -31.75
N GLY A 501 11.61 28.46 -30.44
CA GLY A 501 12.17 29.61 -29.71
C GLY A 501 11.16 30.74 -29.45
N GLY A 502 9.90 30.39 -29.18
CA GLY A 502 8.83 31.33 -28.84
C GLY A 502 8.43 31.30 -27.36
N THR A 503 7.45 32.11 -26.99
CA THR A 503 6.73 32.01 -25.70
C THR A 503 5.34 31.37 -25.93
N PRO A 504 4.75 30.73 -24.90
CA PRO A 504 3.32 30.40 -24.88
C PRO A 504 2.45 31.60 -25.26
N ALA A 505 1.33 31.33 -25.93
CA ALA A 505 0.31 32.36 -26.17
C ALA A 505 -0.62 32.54 -24.95
N THR A 506 -0.72 31.50 -24.11
CA THR A 506 -1.59 31.44 -22.93
C THR A 506 -0.76 30.99 -21.70
N PRO A 507 0.14 31.84 -21.17
CA PRO A 507 1.04 31.49 -20.07
C PRO A 507 0.28 31.04 -18.80
N ASP A 508 -0.87 31.67 -18.50
CA ASP A 508 -1.70 31.36 -17.32
C ASP A 508 -2.57 30.10 -17.48
N MET A 509 -2.47 29.37 -18.61
CA MET A 509 -3.28 28.17 -18.83
C MET A 509 -2.75 27.00 -17.99
N ILE A 510 -3.61 26.44 -17.16
CA ILE A 510 -3.38 25.22 -16.39
C ILE A 510 -3.43 24.02 -17.35
N VAL A 511 -2.39 23.19 -17.34
CA VAL A 511 -2.22 22.02 -18.25
C VAL A 511 -2.12 20.67 -17.51
N SER A 512 -1.99 20.74 -16.20
CA SER A 512 -2.10 19.68 -15.20
C SER A 512 -2.62 20.37 -13.94
N ASP A 513 -3.28 19.68 -13.00
CA ASP A 513 -3.94 20.26 -11.82
C ASP A 513 -3.04 21.20 -10.97
N ILE A 514 -1.73 21.09 -11.16
CA ILE A 514 -0.67 21.78 -10.42
C ILE A 514 0.09 22.81 -11.28
N PHE A 515 0.15 22.65 -12.61
CA PHE A 515 1.11 23.37 -13.48
C PHE A 515 0.43 24.28 -14.52
N THR A 516 0.91 25.52 -14.63
CA THR A 516 0.62 26.40 -15.77
C THR A 516 1.65 26.27 -16.90
N CYS A 517 1.27 26.73 -18.09
CA CYS A 517 2.18 26.89 -19.22
C CYS A 517 3.41 27.76 -18.91
N GLN A 518 3.27 28.77 -18.03
CA GLN A 518 4.40 29.58 -17.58
C GLN A 518 5.32 28.79 -16.66
N ASP A 519 4.80 27.95 -15.76
CA ASP A 519 5.62 27.12 -14.86
C ASP A 519 6.47 26.12 -15.64
N LEU A 520 5.91 25.49 -16.67
CA LEU A 520 6.64 24.61 -17.59
C LEU A 520 7.67 25.38 -18.44
N GLN A 521 7.36 26.59 -18.90
CA GLN A 521 8.32 27.44 -19.60
C GLN A 521 9.49 27.84 -18.69
N ASP A 522 9.20 28.27 -17.47
CA ASP A 522 10.18 28.64 -16.45
C ASP A 522 11.08 27.43 -16.17
N PHE A 523 10.51 26.24 -15.95
CA PHE A 523 11.26 25.01 -15.71
C PHE A 523 12.22 24.67 -16.86
N VAL A 524 11.74 24.67 -18.10
CA VAL A 524 12.57 24.39 -19.28
C VAL A 524 13.71 25.41 -19.43
N SER A 525 13.56 26.65 -18.96
CA SER A 525 14.63 27.66 -19.03
C SER A 525 15.87 27.33 -18.15
N PHE A 526 15.75 26.41 -17.19
CA PHE A 526 16.84 25.95 -16.32
C PHE A 526 17.48 24.62 -16.74
N LEU A 527 16.85 23.87 -17.66
CA LEU A 527 17.39 22.62 -18.19
C LEU A 527 18.69 22.87 -18.99
N THR A 528 19.51 21.83 -19.14
CA THR A 528 20.73 21.88 -19.95
C THR A 528 20.48 21.38 -21.37
N ALA A 529 21.36 21.74 -22.30
CA ALA A 529 21.30 21.27 -23.68
C ALA A 529 21.26 19.74 -23.81
N ASP A 530 21.84 19.00 -22.85
CA ASP A 530 21.79 17.54 -22.80
C ASP A 530 20.44 17.00 -22.30
N THR A 531 19.76 17.70 -21.38
CA THR A 531 18.40 17.33 -20.97
C THR A 531 17.37 17.59 -22.08
N CYS A 532 17.64 18.55 -22.98
CA CYS A 532 16.69 19.02 -23.98
C CYS A 532 16.89 18.42 -25.38
N GLN A 533 17.60 17.29 -25.47
CA GLN A 533 17.68 16.53 -26.71
C GLN A 533 16.31 15.89 -27.01
N ALA A 534 15.94 15.81 -28.29
CA ALA A 534 14.60 15.39 -28.73
C ALA A 534 14.30 13.89 -28.52
N ASP A 535 15.28 13.13 -28.05
CA ASP A 535 15.20 11.73 -27.64
C ASP A 535 15.12 11.55 -26.11
N ASN A 536 15.21 12.63 -25.32
CA ASN A 536 14.95 12.57 -23.88
C ASN A 536 13.42 12.50 -23.64
N PRO A 537 12.88 11.39 -23.10
CA PRO A 537 11.44 11.19 -22.95
C PRO A 537 10.78 12.24 -22.04
N ASP A 538 11.50 12.67 -21.00
CA ASP A 538 11.04 13.63 -20.00
C ASP A 538 10.81 15.02 -20.61
N PHE A 539 11.78 15.47 -21.42
CA PHE A 539 11.66 16.74 -22.14
C PHE A 539 10.60 16.67 -23.24
N VAL A 540 10.48 15.54 -23.93
CA VAL A 540 9.42 15.30 -24.93
C VAL A 540 8.04 15.32 -24.27
N GLN A 541 7.88 14.78 -23.06
CA GLN A 541 6.63 14.83 -22.29
C GLN A 541 6.26 16.26 -21.89
N ILE A 542 7.20 17.07 -21.40
CA ILE A 542 6.94 18.49 -21.13
C ILE A 542 6.59 19.24 -22.42
N GLN A 543 7.35 19.03 -23.50
CA GLN A 543 7.17 19.74 -24.76
C GLN A 543 5.86 19.36 -25.47
N ALA A 544 5.22 18.23 -25.13
CA ALA A 544 3.91 17.88 -25.67
C ALA A 544 2.81 18.88 -25.25
N PHE A 545 2.94 19.51 -24.07
CA PHE A 545 2.04 20.60 -23.65
C PHE A 545 2.21 21.90 -24.46
N ALA A 546 3.29 22.06 -25.22
CA ALA A 546 3.58 23.29 -25.97
C ALA A 546 2.46 23.65 -26.97
N TYR A 547 1.77 22.67 -27.55
CA TYR A 547 0.63 22.93 -28.43
C TYR A 547 -0.56 23.54 -27.66
N VAL A 548 -0.95 22.94 -26.53
CA VAL A 548 -2.05 23.42 -25.68
C VAL A 548 -1.76 24.82 -25.13
N CYS A 549 -0.50 25.09 -24.80
CA CYS A 549 0.01 26.41 -24.43
C CYS A 549 0.09 27.44 -25.58
N GLY A 550 -0.35 27.07 -26.80
CA GLY A 550 -0.41 27.95 -27.96
C GLY A 550 0.95 28.35 -28.54
N CYS A 551 2.00 27.53 -28.37
CA CYS A 551 3.32 27.81 -28.93
C CYS A 551 3.29 27.92 -30.46
N PRO A 552 3.98 28.90 -31.07
CA PRO A 552 3.91 29.14 -32.51
C PRO A 552 4.57 28.04 -33.33
N ASN A 553 3.88 27.61 -34.39
CA ASN A 553 4.28 26.55 -35.32
C ASN A 553 4.47 25.17 -34.66
N VAL A 554 3.86 24.92 -33.50
CA VAL A 554 3.70 23.57 -32.94
C VAL A 554 2.42 22.96 -33.51
N GLN A 555 2.47 21.67 -33.83
CA GLN A 555 1.30 20.84 -34.11
C GLN A 555 1.30 19.69 -33.10
N PRO A 556 0.14 19.24 -32.62
CA PRO A 556 0.07 18.13 -31.68
C PRO A 556 0.43 16.83 -32.42
N ALA A 557 1.03 15.86 -31.72
CA ALA A 557 1.50 14.63 -32.35
C ALA A 557 0.34 13.80 -32.94
N CYS A 558 -0.82 13.84 -32.28
CA CYS A 558 -2.09 13.40 -32.82
C CYS A 558 -3.20 14.39 -32.43
N THR A 559 -4.33 14.29 -33.12
CA THR A 559 -5.56 15.04 -32.80
C THR A 559 -6.71 14.07 -32.65
N LEU A 560 -7.68 14.40 -31.79
CA LEU A 560 -8.86 13.58 -31.64
C LEU A 560 -9.62 13.54 -32.97
N CYS A 561 -10.03 14.66 -33.58
CA CYS A 561 -10.61 14.61 -34.92
C CYS A 561 -9.58 14.84 -36.04
N PRO A 562 -9.77 14.23 -37.23
CA PRO A 562 -8.93 14.47 -38.40
C PRO A 562 -8.76 15.96 -38.73
N ASN A 563 -7.52 16.35 -39.06
CA ASN A 563 -7.10 17.73 -39.33
C ASN A 563 -7.23 18.71 -38.14
N GLY A 564 -7.35 18.22 -36.90
CA GLY A 564 -7.55 19.08 -35.73
C GLY A 564 -8.89 19.82 -35.73
N ALA A 565 -9.92 19.24 -36.34
CA ALA A 565 -11.27 19.77 -36.21
C ALA A 565 -11.77 19.60 -34.75
N PRO A 566 -12.53 20.54 -34.18
CA PRO A 566 -13.18 20.31 -32.89
C PRO A 566 -14.23 19.19 -33.02
N PRO A 567 -14.43 18.37 -31.96
CA PRO A 567 -15.45 17.32 -31.95
C PRO A 567 -16.85 17.88 -32.16
N LEU A 568 -17.62 17.26 -33.06
CA LEU A 568 -19.00 17.65 -33.33
C LEU A 568 -19.93 17.44 -32.14
N GLN A 569 -19.53 16.59 -31.19
CA GLN A 569 -20.25 16.30 -29.94
C GLN A 569 -19.41 16.72 -28.73
N ALA A 570 -18.86 17.94 -28.73
CA ALA A 570 -17.98 18.47 -27.69
C ALA A 570 -18.42 18.15 -26.24
N ASP A 571 -19.67 18.46 -25.88
CA ASP A 571 -20.23 18.25 -24.53
C ASP A 571 -20.55 16.79 -24.17
N LYS A 572 -20.36 15.84 -25.09
CA LYS A 572 -20.68 14.44 -24.86
C LYS A 572 -19.60 13.81 -23.99
N LEU A 573 -20.01 13.18 -22.90
CA LEU A 573 -19.15 12.30 -22.11
C LEU A 573 -18.70 11.11 -22.96
N LEU A 574 -17.42 10.78 -22.87
CA LEU A 574 -16.86 9.56 -23.44
C LEU A 574 -17.40 8.33 -22.72
N ALA A 575 -16.92 7.16 -23.17
CA ALA A 575 -17.07 5.92 -22.44
C ALA A 575 -16.81 6.14 -20.94
N ASP A 576 -15.64 6.68 -20.55
CA ASP A 576 -15.22 6.87 -19.15
C ASP A 576 -16.22 7.62 -18.23
N GLY A 577 -17.24 8.31 -18.77
CA GLY A 577 -18.34 8.87 -18.00
C GLY A 577 -18.01 10.18 -17.27
N GLU A 578 -16.74 10.54 -17.20
CA GLU A 578 -16.24 11.77 -16.58
C GLU A 578 -15.70 12.74 -17.62
N THR A 579 -14.93 12.26 -18.60
CA THR A 579 -14.27 13.13 -19.60
C THR A 579 -15.22 13.47 -20.74
N ARG A 580 -15.42 14.76 -21.00
CA ARG A 580 -16.13 15.22 -22.19
C ARG A 580 -15.25 15.14 -23.42
N CYS A 581 -15.87 15.00 -24.58
CA CYS A 581 -15.19 14.96 -25.87
C CYS A 581 -14.28 16.18 -26.14
N ASN A 582 -14.60 17.37 -25.63
CA ASN A 582 -13.70 18.53 -25.71
C ASN A 582 -12.50 18.42 -24.76
N GLU A 583 -12.70 17.92 -23.53
CA GLU A 583 -11.64 17.71 -22.54
C GLU A 583 -10.66 16.63 -23.03
N PHE A 584 -11.20 15.51 -23.52
CA PHE A 584 -10.39 14.45 -24.12
C PHE A 584 -9.72 14.90 -25.42
N ALA A 585 -10.35 15.76 -26.23
CA ALA A 585 -9.67 16.33 -27.40
C ALA A 585 -8.40 17.09 -26.99
N SER A 586 -8.47 17.90 -25.93
CA SER A 586 -7.32 18.60 -25.37
C SER A 586 -6.30 17.66 -24.72
N LEU A 587 -6.72 16.55 -24.09
CA LEU A 587 -5.80 15.51 -23.60
C LEU A 587 -5.06 14.79 -24.74
N VAL A 588 -5.77 14.45 -25.83
CA VAL A 588 -5.15 13.80 -27.00
C VAL A 588 -4.12 14.71 -27.65
N GLU A 589 -4.32 16.02 -27.59
CA GLU A 589 -3.40 17.04 -28.09
C GLU A 589 -2.12 17.19 -27.25
N THR A 590 -2.07 16.66 -26.02
CA THR A 590 -0.85 16.58 -25.18
C THR A 590 -0.14 15.21 -25.25
N LEU A 591 -0.64 14.25 -26.03
CA LEU A 591 0.02 12.96 -26.17
C LEU A 591 1.29 13.04 -27.03
N THR A 592 2.33 12.34 -26.62
CA THR A 592 3.55 12.12 -27.41
C THR A 592 3.29 11.17 -28.59
N PRO A 593 4.12 11.17 -29.67
CA PRO A 593 3.93 10.27 -30.82
C PRO A 593 3.83 8.77 -30.45
N ASP A 594 4.57 8.34 -29.44
CA ASP A 594 4.56 6.95 -28.96
C ASP A 594 3.33 6.63 -28.09
N GLN A 595 2.78 7.61 -27.38
CA GLN A 595 1.49 7.46 -26.70
C GLN A 595 0.34 7.43 -27.72
N CYS A 596 0.33 8.34 -28.69
CA CYS A 596 -0.62 8.32 -29.82
C CYS A 596 -0.63 6.96 -30.55
N SER A 597 0.55 6.37 -30.75
CA SER A 597 0.69 5.06 -31.41
C SER A 597 0.20 3.91 -30.52
N ARG A 598 0.50 3.94 -29.22
CA ARG A 598 0.03 2.92 -28.26
C ARG A 598 -1.47 3.00 -27.96
N GLN A 599 -2.06 4.19 -27.99
CA GLN A 599 -3.48 4.42 -27.73
C GLN A 599 -4.34 4.48 -28.99
N ALA A 600 -3.80 4.14 -30.18
CA ALA A 600 -4.49 4.34 -31.46
C ALA A 600 -5.90 3.72 -31.53
N SER A 601 -6.13 2.56 -30.89
CA SER A 601 -7.45 1.93 -30.76
C SER A 601 -8.42 2.75 -29.91
N THR A 602 -7.97 3.23 -28.74
CA THR A 602 -8.74 4.09 -27.83
C THR A 602 -9.10 5.42 -28.49
N LEU A 603 -8.15 6.02 -29.22
CA LEU A 603 -8.37 7.26 -29.99
C LEU A 603 -9.43 7.07 -31.08
N GLU A 604 -9.45 5.92 -31.76
CA GLU A 604 -10.45 5.64 -32.81
C GLU A 604 -11.84 5.34 -32.22
N ALA A 605 -11.91 4.68 -31.06
CA ALA A 605 -13.15 4.54 -30.30
C ALA A 605 -13.70 5.92 -29.89
N ALA A 606 -12.87 6.77 -29.26
CA ALA A 606 -13.25 8.12 -28.85
C ALA A 606 -13.65 9.01 -30.04
N ARG A 607 -12.95 8.93 -31.18
CA ARG A 607 -13.32 9.60 -32.46
C ARG A 607 -14.75 9.31 -32.87
N SER A 608 -15.13 8.03 -32.85
CA SER A 608 -16.46 7.59 -33.24
C SER A 608 -17.53 8.17 -32.31
N GLN A 609 -17.26 8.17 -30.99
CA GLN A 609 -18.16 8.69 -29.97
C GLN A 609 -18.31 10.22 -30.08
N CYS A 610 -17.22 10.95 -30.27
CA CYS A 610 -17.21 12.41 -30.34
C CYS A 610 -17.67 13.00 -31.67
N GLY A 611 -18.09 12.14 -32.62
CA GLY A 611 -18.58 12.57 -33.92
C GLY A 611 -17.48 13.12 -34.83
N CYS A 612 -16.22 12.74 -34.64
CA CYS A 612 -15.06 13.14 -35.45
C CYS A 612 -15.05 12.52 -36.86
N ARG A 613 -16.22 12.32 -37.48
CA ARG A 613 -16.37 11.54 -38.70
C ARG A 613 -15.73 12.27 -39.88
N SER A 614 -14.65 11.68 -40.42
CA SER A 614 -13.98 12.16 -41.63
C SER A 614 -14.99 12.48 -42.73
N GLY A 615 -15.09 13.76 -43.11
CA GLY A 615 -15.92 14.24 -44.22
C GLY A 615 -15.37 13.86 -45.59
N GLY A 616 -15.01 12.58 -45.77
CA GLY A 616 -14.38 12.03 -46.96
C GLY A 616 -14.80 10.57 -47.15
N SER A 617 -15.42 10.29 -48.29
CA SER A 617 -16.03 9.00 -48.63
C SER A 617 -14.99 7.90 -48.87
N SER A 618 -14.60 7.20 -47.81
CA SER A 618 -14.04 5.83 -47.84
C SER A 618 -13.77 5.33 -46.41
N SER A 619 -14.81 5.18 -45.59
CA SER A 619 -14.69 4.49 -44.30
C SER A 619 -14.48 3.00 -44.54
N SER A 620 -13.40 2.46 -44.00
CA SER A 620 -13.06 1.04 -44.13
C SER A 620 -14.03 0.18 -43.32
N GLY A 621 -14.99 -0.47 -43.98
CA GLY A 621 -15.49 -1.80 -43.60
C GLY A 621 -16.32 -1.99 -42.33
N LEU A 622 -16.72 -0.94 -41.60
CA LEU A 622 -17.62 -1.09 -40.44
C LEU A 622 -19.09 -0.80 -40.81
N CYS A 623 -19.96 -1.77 -40.50
CA CYS A 623 -21.39 -1.73 -40.81
C CYS A 623 -22.15 -0.85 -39.82
N GLY A 624 -22.92 0.12 -40.32
CA GLY A 624 -23.57 1.13 -39.46
C GLY A 624 -24.76 0.64 -38.61
N VAL A 625 -25.24 -0.59 -38.83
CA VAL A 625 -26.37 -1.22 -38.15
C VAL A 625 -26.04 -2.69 -37.98
N GLU A 626 -26.11 -3.19 -36.74
CA GLU A 626 -25.69 -4.53 -36.37
C GLU A 626 -26.77 -5.21 -35.50
N GLN A 627 -26.94 -6.52 -35.66
CA GLN A 627 -27.75 -7.37 -34.78
C GLN A 627 -26.92 -8.57 -34.36
N ASN A 628 -26.89 -8.88 -33.06
CA ASN A 628 -26.19 -10.04 -32.49
C ASN A 628 -24.74 -10.21 -32.97
N LEU A 629 -23.97 -9.10 -33.07
CA LEU A 629 -22.61 -9.08 -33.62
C LEU A 629 -21.65 -10.08 -32.94
N HIS A 630 -21.86 -10.39 -31.66
CA HIS A 630 -21.07 -11.39 -30.93
C HIS A 630 -21.14 -12.81 -31.54
N LEU A 631 -22.17 -13.12 -32.33
CA LEU A 631 -22.31 -14.37 -33.09
C LEU A 631 -21.59 -14.30 -34.45
N CYS A 632 -21.02 -13.14 -34.82
CA CYS A 632 -20.24 -12.97 -36.04
C CYS A 632 -18.84 -13.55 -35.85
N THR A 633 -18.67 -14.84 -36.14
CA THR A 633 -17.35 -15.48 -36.15
C THR A 633 -16.73 -15.47 -37.53
N THR A 634 -15.40 -15.54 -37.59
CA THR A 634 -14.65 -15.76 -38.84
C THR A 634 -15.08 -17.04 -39.54
N GLU A 635 -15.36 -18.10 -38.77
CA GLU A 635 -15.89 -19.37 -39.24
C GLU A 635 -17.28 -19.23 -39.90
N LEU A 636 -18.15 -18.38 -39.34
CA LEU A 636 -19.45 -18.03 -39.93
C LEU A 636 -19.28 -17.28 -41.25
N LEU A 637 -18.37 -16.30 -41.32
CA LEU A 637 -18.07 -15.56 -42.55
C LEU A 637 -17.45 -16.44 -43.64
N ASP A 638 -16.67 -17.45 -43.28
CA ASP A 638 -16.09 -18.41 -44.21
C ASP A 638 -17.11 -19.41 -44.80
N THR A 639 -18.34 -19.47 -44.26
CA THR A 639 -19.46 -20.21 -44.90
C THR A 639 -19.98 -19.53 -46.17
N VAL A 640 -19.61 -18.28 -46.43
CA VAL A 640 -20.17 -17.45 -47.51
C VAL A 640 -19.16 -17.24 -48.63
N SER A 641 -19.53 -17.61 -49.85
CA SER A 641 -18.69 -17.42 -51.05
C SER A 641 -18.82 -16.04 -51.69
N GLU A 642 -19.84 -15.27 -51.33
CA GLU A 642 -20.06 -13.90 -51.81
C GLU A 642 -19.15 -12.93 -51.05
N GLN A 643 -18.55 -11.96 -51.75
CA GLN A 643 -17.68 -10.96 -51.13
C GLN A 643 -18.45 -9.66 -50.94
N CYS A 644 -18.80 -9.39 -49.69
CA CYS A 644 -19.57 -8.23 -49.27
C CYS A 644 -18.88 -7.50 -48.12
N GLU A 645 -19.21 -6.22 -47.94
CA GLU A 645 -18.72 -5.43 -46.81
C GLU A 645 -19.54 -5.73 -45.55
N CYS A 646 -20.86 -5.89 -45.69
CA CYS A 646 -21.78 -6.27 -44.62
C CYS A 646 -22.56 -7.53 -44.98
N TYR A 647 -22.57 -8.50 -44.07
CA TYR A 647 -23.27 -9.79 -44.21
C TYR A 647 -24.45 -9.87 -43.24
N ALA A 648 -25.53 -10.52 -43.66
CA ALA A 648 -26.66 -10.86 -42.82
C ALA A 648 -26.92 -12.38 -42.84
N PHE A 649 -27.07 -12.97 -41.65
CA PHE A 649 -27.35 -14.39 -41.41
C PHE A 649 -28.60 -14.57 -40.54
N CYS A 650 -29.18 -15.77 -40.59
CA CYS A 650 -30.26 -16.23 -39.74
C CYS A 650 -29.95 -17.66 -39.26
N ASP A 651 -29.82 -17.88 -37.96
CA ASP A 651 -29.37 -19.17 -37.38
C ASP A 651 -28.14 -19.74 -38.13
N SER A 652 -27.11 -18.91 -38.26
CA SER A 652 -25.87 -19.19 -39.02
C SER A 652 -26.02 -19.44 -40.54
N THR A 653 -27.22 -19.36 -41.10
CA THR A 653 -27.44 -19.45 -42.56
C THR A 653 -27.39 -18.07 -43.18
N PHE A 654 -26.53 -17.86 -44.18
CA PHE A 654 -26.46 -16.58 -44.90
C PHE A 654 -27.77 -16.24 -45.64
N VAL A 655 -28.25 -15.01 -45.46
CA VAL A 655 -29.53 -14.53 -46.01
C VAL A 655 -29.31 -13.59 -47.19
N LYS A 656 -28.48 -12.56 -47.00
CA LYS A 656 -28.19 -11.52 -47.99
C LYS A 656 -26.94 -10.73 -47.62
N CYS A 657 -26.32 -10.12 -48.61
CA CYS A 657 -25.45 -8.98 -48.36
C CYS A 657 -26.28 -7.74 -48.07
N GLU A 658 -25.75 -6.86 -47.23
CA GLU A 658 -26.38 -5.58 -46.92
C GLU A 658 -25.54 -4.42 -47.45
N ASP A 659 -26.21 -3.32 -47.78
CA ASP A 659 -25.56 -2.09 -48.21
C ASP A 659 -24.68 -1.52 -47.08
N GLN A 660 -23.80 -0.56 -47.37
CA GLN A 660 -22.82 0.06 -46.45
C GLN A 660 -23.38 0.64 -45.12
N GLY A 661 -24.70 0.68 -44.94
CA GLY A 661 -25.34 1.03 -43.67
C GLY A 661 -25.58 -0.15 -42.72
N GLY A 662 -25.49 -1.40 -43.19
CA GLY A 662 -26.15 -2.54 -42.54
C GLY A 662 -27.68 -2.43 -42.58
N GLY A 663 -28.36 -3.47 -42.10
CA GLY A 663 -29.81 -3.53 -42.00
C GLY A 663 -30.27 -4.38 -40.81
N LEU A 664 -31.57 -4.32 -40.51
CA LEU A 664 -32.20 -5.23 -39.57
C LEU A 664 -32.94 -6.30 -40.39
N LEU A 665 -32.70 -7.57 -40.09
CA LEU A 665 -33.52 -8.65 -40.65
C LEU A 665 -34.89 -8.63 -39.93
N THR A 666 -35.96 -8.52 -40.71
CA THR A 666 -37.32 -8.63 -40.17
C THR A 666 -37.61 -10.08 -39.76
N THR A 667 -38.53 -10.29 -38.82
CA THR A 667 -38.98 -11.65 -38.42
C THR A 667 -39.61 -12.46 -39.57
N SER A 668 -39.96 -11.80 -40.69
CA SER A 668 -40.39 -12.45 -41.94
C SER A 668 -39.22 -12.88 -42.84
N GLU A 669 -38.05 -12.26 -42.73
CA GLU A 669 -36.82 -12.64 -43.44
C GLU A 669 -35.99 -13.64 -42.62
N CYS A 670 -35.99 -13.50 -41.30
CA CYS A 670 -35.37 -14.41 -40.36
C CYS A 670 -36.35 -14.85 -39.27
N PRO A 671 -36.90 -16.08 -39.32
CA PRO A 671 -37.71 -16.65 -38.24
C PRO A 671 -36.87 -17.14 -37.05
N GLY A 672 -35.54 -17.14 -37.19
CA GLY A 672 -34.56 -17.52 -36.18
C GLY A 672 -33.83 -16.33 -35.56
N THR A 673 -32.55 -16.51 -35.24
CA THR A 673 -31.66 -15.49 -34.66
C THR A 673 -30.99 -14.69 -35.77
N PRO A 674 -31.34 -13.40 -35.98
CA PRO A 674 -30.72 -12.58 -37.01
C PRO A 674 -29.33 -12.11 -36.57
N ILE A 675 -28.34 -12.25 -37.43
CA ILE A 675 -26.98 -11.73 -37.24
C ILE A 675 -26.72 -10.78 -38.39
N THR A 676 -26.67 -9.47 -38.16
CA THR A 676 -26.50 -8.46 -39.22
C THR A 676 -25.37 -7.50 -38.90
N GLY A 677 -24.87 -6.80 -39.93
CA GLY A 677 -23.68 -5.96 -39.82
C GLY A 677 -22.35 -6.72 -39.63
N CYS A 678 -22.38 -8.03 -39.81
CA CYS A 678 -21.19 -8.88 -39.84
C CYS A 678 -20.17 -8.35 -40.87
N ASN A 679 -18.89 -8.25 -40.52
CA ASN A 679 -17.81 -7.99 -41.47
C ASN A 679 -16.50 -8.64 -40.99
N ARG A 680 -15.52 -8.85 -41.90
CA ARG A 680 -14.26 -9.55 -41.54
C ARG A 680 -13.36 -8.77 -40.57
N ALA A 681 -13.60 -7.48 -40.32
CA ALA A 681 -12.85 -6.68 -39.35
C ALA A 681 -13.47 -6.71 -37.93
N SER A 682 -14.78 -6.97 -37.81
CA SER A 682 -15.48 -7.12 -36.53
C SER A 682 -15.66 -8.57 -36.07
N ALA A 683 -15.40 -9.56 -36.93
CA ALA A 683 -15.62 -10.96 -36.62
C ALA A 683 -14.61 -11.55 -35.63
N SER A 684 -15.11 -12.24 -34.61
CA SER A 684 -14.28 -12.90 -33.60
C SER A 684 -13.59 -14.16 -34.15
N MET A 685 -12.43 -14.50 -33.58
CA MET A 685 -11.78 -15.81 -33.82
C MET A 685 -12.36 -16.84 -32.85
N SER A 686 -12.83 -17.96 -33.39
CA SER A 686 -13.37 -19.08 -32.60
C SER A 686 -12.26 -19.77 -31.80
N GLY A 687 -12.25 -19.56 -30.48
CA GLY A 687 -11.26 -20.12 -29.55
C GLY A 687 -11.47 -21.61 -29.29
N GLY A 688 -11.01 -22.47 -30.21
CA GLY A 688 -11.15 -23.93 -30.10
C GLY A 688 -10.08 -24.60 -29.23
N GLY A 689 -10.46 -25.05 -28.03
CA GLY A 689 -9.60 -25.85 -27.15
C GLY A 689 -9.49 -27.34 -27.51
N THR A 690 -8.40 -27.95 -27.02
CA THR A 690 -8.27 -29.36 -26.60
C THR A 690 -8.94 -30.48 -27.41
N SER A 691 -8.12 -31.31 -28.08
CA SER A 691 -8.51 -32.67 -28.48
C SER A 691 -7.56 -33.73 -27.89
N THR A 692 -8.10 -34.56 -26.99
CA THR A 692 -7.41 -35.75 -26.44
C THR A 692 -7.61 -36.93 -27.41
N GLY A 693 -6.52 -37.59 -27.82
CA GLY A 693 -6.56 -38.54 -28.94
C GLY A 693 -6.88 -40.00 -28.60
N SER A 694 -7.21 -40.78 -29.63
CA SER A 694 -6.95 -42.23 -29.74
C SER A 694 -7.35 -42.77 -31.14
N GLY A 695 -6.65 -43.80 -31.63
CA GLY A 695 -7.27 -44.75 -32.59
C GLY A 695 -6.88 -44.69 -34.07
N SER A 696 -5.61 -44.98 -34.37
CA SER A 696 -5.14 -45.82 -35.49
C SER A 696 -6.09 -46.18 -36.67
N SER A 697 -5.70 -45.83 -37.91
CA SER A 697 -5.66 -46.82 -39.03
C SER A 697 -4.82 -46.34 -40.23
N SER A 698 -4.26 -47.32 -40.95
CA SER A 698 -3.21 -47.18 -41.97
C SER A 698 -3.71 -47.34 -43.43
N SER A 699 -3.14 -46.59 -44.38
CA SER A 699 -2.86 -47.00 -45.79
C SER A 699 -2.22 -45.82 -46.56
N SER A 700 -0.96 -45.88 -47.00
CA SER A 700 -0.49 -46.32 -48.35
C SER A 700 -1.17 -45.57 -49.52
N SER A 701 -0.49 -44.99 -50.53
CA SER A 701 0.88 -45.18 -51.02
C SER A 701 1.26 -44.19 -52.15
N SER A 702 2.56 -43.93 -52.37
CA SER A 702 3.23 -43.53 -53.65
C SER A 702 2.77 -42.25 -54.39
N SER A 703 3.58 -41.39 -55.01
CA SER A 703 5.05 -41.20 -55.19
C SER A 703 5.28 -39.83 -55.92
N SER A 704 6.42 -39.35 -56.45
CA SER A 704 7.77 -39.90 -56.72
C SER A 704 8.84 -38.80 -56.92
N GLY A 705 10.01 -38.92 -56.29
CA GLY A 705 11.29 -38.26 -56.69
C GLY A 705 11.51 -36.79 -56.24
N GLY A 706 12.71 -36.37 -55.81
CA GLY A 706 13.92 -37.14 -55.48
C GLY A 706 15.19 -36.27 -55.35
N GLY A 707 16.19 -36.71 -54.57
CA GLY A 707 17.60 -36.30 -54.71
C GLY A 707 18.29 -35.55 -53.55
N GLY A 708 18.94 -36.28 -52.64
CA GLY A 708 20.05 -35.83 -51.77
C GLY A 708 19.71 -34.86 -50.61
N GLY A 709 20.34 -34.92 -49.43
CA GLY A 709 21.38 -35.83 -48.94
C GLY A 709 22.33 -35.13 -47.95
N GLY A 710 22.10 -35.27 -46.65
CA GLY A 710 22.95 -34.71 -45.58
C GLY A 710 22.36 -34.97 -44.18
N ASN A 711 23.15 -35.55 -43.27
CA ASN A 711 22.71 -35.92 -41.91
C ASN A 711 22.99 -34.79 -40.91
N ASP A 712 21.98 -34.30 -40.20
CA ASP A 712 22.14 -33.37 -39.06
C ASP A 712 21.21 -33.71 -37.87
N ASN A 713 21.27 -34.95 -37.36
CA ASN A 713 20.62 -35.34 -36.09
C ASN A 713 21.59 -35.43 -34.90
N THR A 714 22.89 -35.17 -35.11
CA THR A 714 23.91 -35.27 -34.06
C THR A 714 23.95 -34.05 -33.15
N LEU A 715 23.57 -32.87 -33.65
CA LEU A 715 23.63 -31.61 -32.91
C LEU A 715 22.59 -31.54 -31.77
N THR A 716 21.37 -32.02 -32.03
CA THR A 716 20.23 -31.95 -31.10
C THR A 716 20.45 -32.82 -29.86
N ILE A 717 21.05 -34.00 -30.03
CA ILE A 717 21.38 -34.90 -28.91
C ILE A 717 22.56 -34.35 -28.09
N ALA A 718 23.54 -33.70 -28.72
CA ALA A 718 24.64 -33.05 -28.03
C ALA A 718 24.16 -31.89 -27.13
N LEU A 719 23.25 -31.04 -27.64
CA LEU A 719 22.66 -29.93 -26.88
C LEU A 719 21.83 -30.41 -25.67
N ALA A 720 21.02 -31.46 -25.84
CA ALA A 720 20.19 -32.03 -24.77
C ALA A 720 20.99 -32.58 -23.57
N VAL A 721 22.26 -32.98 -23.77
CA VAL A 721 23.14 -33.50 -22.71
C VAL A 721 24.11 -32.43 -22.20
N ALA A 722 24.59 -31.53 -23.05
CA ALA A 722 25.52 -30.47 -22.67
C ALA A 722 24.90 -29.42 -21.74
N ILE A 723 23.62 -29.06 -21.94
CA ILE A 723 22.96 -28.02 -21.13
C ILE A 723 22.77 -28.47 -19.67
N PRO A 724 22.18 -29.65 -19.35
CA PRO A 724 22.07 -30.11 -17.97
C PRO A 724 23.42 -30.31 -17.29
N ALA A 725 24.43 -30.81 -18.02
CA ALA A 725 25.78 -30.99 -17.49
C ALA A 725 26.47 -29.63 -17.17
N GLY A 726 26.26 -28.61 -18.02
CA GLY A 726 26.74 -27.25 -17.78
C GLY A 726 26.08 -26.60 -16.56
N ILE A 727 24.76 -26.76 -16.40
CA ILE A 727 24.03 -26.26 -15.23
C ILE A 727 24.50 -26.95 -13.94
N ALA A 728 24.63 -28.29 -13.95
CA ALA A 728 25.16 -29.04 -12.80
C ALA A 728 26.59 -28.63 -12.42
N LEU A 729 27.45 -28.34 -13.41
CA LEU A 729 28.80 -27.83 -13.18
C LEU A 729 28.77 -26.43 -12.56
N LEU A 730 27.92 -25.53 -13.06
CA LEU A 730 27.77 -24.17 -12.52
C LEU A 730 27.23 -24.16 -11.09
N VAL A 731 26.23 -24.99 -10.78
CA VAL A 731 25.72 -25.18 -9.40
C VAL A 731 26.81 -25.73 -8.49
N THR A 732 27.63 -26.69 -8.96
CA THR A 732 28.76 -27.23 -8.20
C THR A 732 29.84 -26.17 -7.95
N ILE A 733 30.17 -25.35 -8.95
CA ILE A 733 31.13 -24.24 -8.82
C ILE A 733 30.60 -23.20 -7.83
N TYR A 734 29.33 -22.80 -7.95
CA TYR A 734 28.68 -21.86 -7.04
C TYR A 734 28.72 -22.37 -5.59
N TYR A 735 28.32 -23.62 -5.36
CA TYR A 735 28.37 -24.27 -4.03
C TYR A 735 29.79 -24.36 -3.46
N PHE A 736 30.82 -24.58 -4.31
CA PHE A 736 32.21 -24.53 -3.86
C PHE A 736 32.71 -23.11 -3.55
N PHE A 737 32.22 -22.09 -4.25
CA PHE A 737 32.58 -20.69 -3.97
C PHE A 737 31.91 -20.16 -2.69
N THR A 738 30.61 -20.40 -2.50
CA THR A 738 29.89 -19.99 -1.27
C THR A 738 30.45 -20.69 -0.03
N ARG A 739 30.69 -22.00 -0.09
CA ARG A 739 31.27 -22.76 1.03
C ARG A 739 32.73 -22.41 1.32
N LYS A 740 33.50 -22.00 0.31
CA LYS A 740 34.88 -21.51 0.49
C LYS A 740 34.93 -20.09 1.06
N SER A 741 33.91 -19.25 0.80
CA SER A 741 33.76 -17.94 1.43
C SER A 741 33.56 -18.09 2.95
N GLN A 742 32.62 -18.94 3.39
CA GLN A 742 32.42 -19.22 4.83
C GLN A 742 33.70 -19.75 5.51
N SER A 743 34.32 -20.80 4.96
CA SER A 743 35.56 -21.36 5.53
C SER A 743 36.77 -20.41 5.52
N SER A 744 36.73 -19.32 4.74
CA SER A 744 37.78 -18.30 4.74
C SER A 744 37.54 -17.23 5.81
N ASN A 745 36.29 -16.94 6.15
CA ASN A 745 35.94 -16.00 7.22
C ASN A 745 36.29 -16.55 8.59
N ASP A 746 36.03 -17.83 8.87
CA ASP A 746 36.38 -18.47 10.16
C ASP A 746 37.89 -18.40 10.47
N LYS A 747 38.73 -18.50 9.42
CA LYS A 747 40.19 -18.39 9.53
C LYS A 747 40.71 -16.96 9.53
N LEU A 748 39.90 -15.99 9.11
CA LEU A 748 40.25 -14.57 9.20
C LEU A 748 39.89 -14.03 10.59
N ALA A 749 38.69 -14.35 11.09
CA ALA A 749 38.24 -14.04 12.45
C ALA A 749 39.24 -14.55 13.51
N ALA A 750 39.63 -15.83 13.45
CA ALA A 750 40.58 -16.43 14.38
C ALA A 750 42.03 -15.89 14.30
N ASN A 751 42.35 -14.99 13.36
CA ASN A 751 43.64 -14.29 13.30
C ASN A 751 43.53 -12.78 13.57
N LEU A 752 42.33 -12.18 13.59
CA LEU A 752 42.15 -10.76 13.93
C LEU A 752 42.09 -10.50 15.45
N GLU A 753 41.70 -11.48 16.27
CA GLU A 753 41.63 -11.32 17.74
C GLU A 753 43.01 -11.17 18.43
N ALA A 754 44.12 -11.26 17.70
CA ALA A 754 45.46 -11.19 18.26
C ALA A 754 46.12 -9.80 18.15
N GLU A 755 45.81 -9.00 17.13
CA GLU A 755 46.47 -7.71 16.86
C GLU A 755 45.58 -6.73 16.07
N GLN A 756 44.58 -6.07 16.70
CA GLN A 756 44.32 -4.64 16.43
C GLN A 756 43.33 -3.97 17.40
N GLU A 757 43.81 -2.89 18.01
CA GLU A 757 43.05 -1.88 18.75
C GLU A 757 42.81 -0.68 17.80
N SER A 758 41.67 -0.61 17.09
CA SER A 758 41.14 0.61 16.43
C SER A 758 39.71 0.39 15.89
N ASP A 759 38.87 1.44 15.96
CA ASP A 759 37.44 1.40 15.67
C ASP A 759 37.04 1.21 14.19
N ALA A 760 36.10 0.29 13.93
CA ALA A 760 35.09 0.37 12.87
C ALA A 760 33.97 -0.66 13.12
N LEU A 761 32.71 -0.20 13.24
CA LEU A 761 31.52 -1.08 13.35
C LEU A 761 30.90 -1.36 11.97
N PRO A 762 30.24 -2.52 11.77
CA PRO A 762 29.62 -2.89 10.50
C PRO A 762 28.25 -2.22 10.29
N TYR A 763 27.89 -2.03 9.01
CA TYR A 763 26.59 -1.51 8.59
C TYR A 763 25.49 -2.57 8.70
N GLY A 764 24.32 -2.16 9.20
CA GLY A 764 23.04 -2.85 8.99
C GLY A 764 22.10 -1.94 8.21
N GLU A 765 21.60 -2.40 7.07
CA GLU A 765 20.62 -1.68 6.26
C GLU A 765 19.21 -1.96 6.82
N GLY A 766 18.67 -1.03 7.60
CA GLY A 766 17.28 -1.04 8.03
C GLY A 766 16.42 -0.19 7.09
N SER A 767 15.39 -0.78 6.51
CA SER A 767 14.39 -0.06 5.71
C SER A 767 13.41 0.66 6.64
N LEU A 768 13.43 1.99 6.67
CA LEU A 768 12.46 2.79 7.42
C LEU A 768 11.09 2.70 6.73
N SER A 769 10.08 2.25 7.46
CA SER A 769 8.69 2.13 6.98
C SER A 769 7.78 2.94 7.89
N MET A 770 7.53 4.21 7.53
CA MET A 770 6.72 5.12 8.35
C MET A 770 5.23 4.84 8.14
N SER A 771 4.57 4.26 9.15
CA SER A 771 3.11 4.16 9.28
C SER A 771 2.72 3.96 10.75
N ASP A 772 1.45 4.18 11.06
CA ASP A 772 0.78 3.91 12.36
C ASP A 772 1.00 4.91 13.51
N VAL A 773 0.40 6.10 13.37
CA VAL A 773 -0.02 6.94 14.51
C VAL A 773 -1.53 7.22 14.42
N PRO A 774 -2.38 6.57 15.24
CA PRO A 774 -3.80 6.89 15.31
C PRO A 774 -4.03 8.24 16.00
N ILE A 775 -4.66 9.20 15.32
CA ILE A 775 -5.09 10.47 15.92
C ILE A 775 -6.53 10.33 16.44
N PRO A 776 -6.77 10.28 17.77
CA PRO A 776 -8.13 10.21 18.30
C PRO A 776 -8.86 11.57 18.15
N PRO A 777 -10.14 11.59 17.74
CA PRO A 777 -10.90 12.84 17.62
C PRO A 777 -11.24 13.45 18.99
N PRO A 778 -11.22 14.78 19.15
CA PRO A 778 -11.46 15.44 20.44
C PRO A 778 -12.93 15.38 20.87
N SER A 779 -13.30 14.38 21.68
CA SER A 779 -14.62 14.28 22.29
C SER A 779 -14.76 15.19 23.52
N SER A 780 -15.25 16.41 23.33
CA SER A 780 -15.67 17.31 24.42
C SER A 780 -17.18 17.55 24.41
N PRO A 781 -17.93 17.21 25.49
CA PRO A 781 -19.38 17.42 25.53
C PRO A 781 -19.73 18.90 25.73
N ALA A 782 -20.69 19.40 24.94
CA ALA A 782 -21.18 20.77 25.04
C ALA A 782 -21.93 21.01 26.39
N PRO A 783 -21.62 22.08 27.14
CA PRO A 783 -22.35 22.42 28.36
C PRO A 783 -23.76 22.98 28.05
N PRO A 784 -24.74 22.77 28.95
CA PRO A 784 -26.14 23.13 28.68
C PRO A 784 -26.38 24.65 28.70
N ALA A 785 -27.23 25.11 27.80
CA ALA A 785 -27.62 26.52 27.70
C ALA A 785 -28.39 26.99 28.95
N SER A 786 -27.77 27.83 29.77
CA SER A 786 -28.43 28.54 30.87
C SER A 786 -28.64 30.01 30.51
N SER A 787 -29.90 30.45 30.61
CA SER A 787 -30.33 31.80 30.22
C SER A 787 -29.94 32.83 31.26
N PHE A 788 -29.35 33.97 30.86
CA PHE A 788 -29.41 35.19 31.66
C PHE A 788 -29.67 36.43 30.82
N SER A 789 -30.54 37.29 31.37
CA SER A 789 -31.09 38.49 30.76
C SER A 789 -30.25 39.75 31.03
N SER A 790 -30.45 40.76 30.19
CA SER A 790 -29.76 42.04 30.10
C SER A 790 -29.65 42.86 31.39
N ILE A 791 -28.61 43.72 31.49
CA ILE A 791 -28.68 45.12 31.97
C ILE A 791 -27.49 45.95 31.42
N GLU A 792 -27.83 47.20 31.07
CA GLU A 792 -27.13 48.40 30.56
C GLU A 792 -25.59 48.62 30.71
N SER A 793 -24.91 48.86 29.57
CA SER A 793 -24.31 50.14 29.07
C SER A 793 -23.30 51.00 29.93
N PRO A 794 -22.58 52.01 29.36
CA PRO A 794 -21.52 51.91 28.33
C PRO A 794 -20.29 52.86 28.55
N ILE A 795 -19.11 52.54 27.99
CA ILE A 795 -17.95 53.48 27.79
C ILE A 795 -17.24 53.06 26.48
N SER A 796 -17.47 53.71 25.32
CA SER A 796 -16.80 54.92 24.77
C SER A 796 -15.40 54.69 24.14
N MET A 797 -15.35 54.70 22.79
CA MET A 797 -14.37 55.30 21.84
C MET A 797 -12.92 55.62 22.32
N ASP A 798 -11.84 55.45 21.54
CA ASP A 798 -11.66 55.44 20.06
C ASP A 798 -10.32 54.69 19.65
N PRO A 799 -9.70 54.78 18.44
CA PRO A 799 -9.05 53.61 17.79
C PRO A 799 -7.52 53.76 17.51
N ASP A 800 -7.03 53.05 16.48
CA ASP A 800 -5.66 52.89 15.94
C ASP A 800 -4.81 51.80 16.63
N ASN A 801 -4.31 50.76 15.92
CA ASN A 801 -3.41 50.93 14.78
C ASN A 801 -3.33 49.72 13.82
N LYS A 802 -2.57 49.89 12.71
CA LYS A 802 -2.34 48.90 11.65
C LYS A 802 -1.09 48.02 11.87
N VAL A 803 -1.13 46.84 11.25
CA VAL A 803 -0.06 46.16 10.47
C VAL A 803 1.40 46.45 10.87
N VAL A 804 2.07 45.42 11.40
CA VAL A 804 3.20 44.78 10.69
C VAL A 804 2.77 43.34 10.44
#